data_AF-A0A2G5D395-F1
#
_entry.id   AF-A0A2G5D395-F1
#
_cell.length_a   1.000
_cell.length_b   1.000
_cell.length_c   1.000
_cell.angle_alpha   90.00
_cell.angle_beta   90.00
_cell.angle_gamma   90.00
#
_symmetry.space_group_name_H-M   'P 1'
#
loop_
_entity.id
_entity.type
_entity.pdbx_description
1 polymer ?
#
loop_
_entity_poly.entity_id
_entity_poly.type
_entity_poly.pdbx_seq_one_letter_code
_entity_poly.pdbx_strand_id
1 'polypeptide(L)'
;MFAFYGLGRGVPCVFHLSLFSFCSLFSAGWSTKQVITKPSIHTTLFFSPANRSGCFFLFFFLKGSREMSRFHVNGKVIQQVDLLKKRKWSWRLDVWPFSILYLLWIAIVVPSLEFFDAAILFGCLVAFHILVLLFTAWSVDFRCFVQYSKVKDIHHANACKITPTRFSGSKGVVELQVRKIVSINPRSTTNIADMEEIYFDFRKQCFIFSKEKNTFCRLPYPSKESLGYYLKSTGHGSEAKVAVAIEKWGRNVFEYPQPTFQKLMKEHCMEPFFVFQVFCIGLWCLDDYLYYSLFTLFSLFLFESTMAKGRLKTLTELRRVKVDSQTFLVHRCGKWAKISGTDLLPGDVISIGRSSGQNGEDKSVPADMLILAGSAIVNEAILTGESTPQWKVSIRGRGIEEKLSSKQDKSHILFGGTKILQHTPDKSFHLKTPDGGCLAVVLRTGFETSQGKLMRTILFSTERVTANSWESAFFILFLLVFAIIAAGYVFKKGLEDPTRSKYKLFLSCSLIITSVIPPELPMELSIAVNTSLIALARRGIFCTEPFRIPFAGKVDICCFDKTGTLTSDDMEFQGVVGLSDNVDLESDMTKVPLHTLEVLSACHALVYVDNKLVGDPLEKAAIKGIDWIYTSDEKAMPKR
;
A
#
# COMPACT_ATOMS: atom_id res chain seq x y z
N MET A 1 16.15 -34.23 -28.34
CA MET A 1 16.35 -35.66 -28.03
C MET A 1 17.80 -35.85 -27.65
N PHE A 2 18.11 -35.79 -26.36
CA PHE A 2 19.19 -36.52 -25.67
C PHE A 2 18.86 -36.39 -24.18
N ALA A 3 18.49 -37.53 -23.59
CA ALA A 3 18.17 -37.67 -22.18
C ALA A 3 19.46 -38.01 -21.42
N PHE A 4 19.60 -37.53 -20.19
CA PHE A 4 20.44 -38.19 -19.20
C PHE A 4 19.65 -38.41 -17.91
N TYR A 5 19.45 -39.70 -17.64
CA TYR A 5 18.97 -40.26 -16.39
C TYR A 5 19.97 -40.01 -15.26
N GLY A 6 19.46 -39.83 -14.05
CA GLY A 6 20.25 -39.56 -12.86
C GLY A 6 20.99 -40.77 -12.29
N LEU A 7 21.97 -40.45 -11.44
CA LEU A 7 22.40 -41.29 -10.31
C LEU A 7 23.11 -40.37 -9.31
N GLY A 8 22.65 -40.39 -8.07
CA GLY A 8 23.20 -39.60 -6.98
C GLY A 8 24.47 -40.21 -6.39
N ARG A 9 25.30 -39.35 -5.81
CA ARG A 9 25.93 -39.46 -4.48
C ARG A 9 26.85 -38.26 -4.29
N GLY A 10 26.84 -37.70 -3.08
CA GLY A 10 27.59 -36.49 -2.75
C GLY A 10 29.10 -36.69 -2.80
N VAL A 11 29.78 -35.71 -3.39
CA VAL A 11 31.19 -35.35 -3.15
C VAL A 11 31.27 -33.82 -3.34
N PRO A 12 31.89 -33.06 -2.42
CA PRO A 12 32.08 -31.62 -2.61
C PRO A 12 33.20 -31.39 -3.62
N CYS A 13 32.87 -30.79 -4.77
CA CYS A 13 33.89 -30.25 -5.68
C CYS A 13 34.42 -28.93 -5.11
N VAL A 14 35.54 -29.02 -4.41
CA VAL A 14 36.41 -27.90 -4.05
C VAL A 14 37.08 -27.40 -5.35
N PHE A 15 36.62 -26.27 -5.89
CA PHE A 15 37.37 -25.55 -6.92
C PHE A 15 38.50 -24.78 -6.24
N HIS A 16 39.70 -25.34 -6.28
CA HIS A 16 40.94 -24.63 -5.98
C HIS A 16 41.29 -23.74 -7.18
N LEU A 17 40.87 -22.46 -7.15
CA LEU A 17 41.43 -21.45 -8.05
C LEU A 17 42.56 -20.72 -7.31
N SER A 18 43.77 -20.90 -7.82
CA SER A 18 45.00 -20.28 -7.35
C SER A 18 44.97 -18.75 -7.50
N LEU A 19 44.50 -18.05 -6.46
CA LEU A 19 44.86 -16.65 -6.21
C LEU A 19 46.26 -16.61 -5.59
N PHE A 20 47.30 -16.46 -6.42
CA PHE A 20 48.60 -15.98 -5.96
C PHE A 20 49.15 -15.00 -7.00
N SER A 21 49.59 -13.84 -6.50
CA SER A 21 50.04 -12.63 -7.23
C SER A 21 48.94 -11.66 -7.67
N PHE A 22 48.40 -10.89 -6.72
CA PHE A 22 48.13 -9.45 -6.89
C PHE A 22 47.79 -8.86 -5.51
N CYS A 23 48.74 -8.93 -4.58
CA CYS A 23 48.61 -8.33 -3.25
C CYS A 23 49.98 -7.85 -2.80
N SER A 24 50.52 -6.84 -3.49
CA SER A 24 51.81 -6.22 -3.16
C SER A 24 51.93 -4.82 -3.75
N LEU A 25 50.93 -3.96 -3.53
CA LEU A 25 51.04 -2.50 -3.72
C LEU A 25 49.80 -1.86 -3.10
N PHE A 26 49.80 -1.62 -1.78
CA PHE A 26 49.11 -0.52 -1.09
C PHE A 26 49.22 -0.76 0.43
N SER A 27 50.44 -0.60 0.96
CA SER A 27 50.66 -0.32 2.38
C SER A 27 51.92 0.53 2.49
N ALA A 28 51.76 1.85 2.52
CA ALA A 28 52.72 2.77 3.11
C ALA A 28 52.09 4.17 3.25
N GLY A 29 51.83 4.55 4.51
CA GLY A 29 51.97 5.92 4.99
C GLY A 29 50.81 6.89 4.78
N TRP A 30 50.15 7.29 5.87
CA TRP A 30 50.42 8.61 6.47
C TRP A 30 49.63 8.80 7.77
N SER A 31 50.37 9.10 8.83
CA SER A 31 49.90 9.70 10.08
C SER A 31 50.55 11.07 10.19
N THR A 32 49.78 12.15 10.28
CA THR A 32 49.89 13.21 11.31
C THR A 32 48.97 14.41 11.02
N LYS A 33 48.52 15.03 12.11
CA LYS A 33 47.58 16.15 12.25
C LYS A 33 48.13 17.46 11.65
N GLN A 34 47.23 18.29 11.09
CA GLN A 34 47.27 19.74 11.31
C GLN A 34 45.88 20.38 11.11
N VAL A 35 45.49 21.19 12.09
CA VAL A 35 44.28 22.01 12.15
C VAL A 35 44.59 23.37 11.51
N ILE A 36 43.87 23.75 10.44
CA ILE A 36 43.75 25.15 9.98
C ILE A 36 42.29 25.40 9.56
N THR A 37 41.77 26.53 10.00
CA THR A 37 40.40 27.03 9.91
C THR A 37 40.18 27.85 8.63
N LYS A 38 39.16 27.53 7.81
CA LYS A 38 38.25 28.44 7.02
C LYS A 38 37.43 27.65 5.96
N PRO A 39 36.28 28.19 5.49
CA PRO A 39 35.13 27.39 5.07
C PRO A 39 35.27 26.90 3.64
N SER A 40 35.20 25.59 3.43
CA SER A 40 35.17 24.99 2.09
C SER A 40 33.85 24.28 1.86
N ILE A 41 33.32 24.47 0.66
CA ILE A 41 32.10 23.92 0.10
C ILE A 41 32.11 22.40 0.29
N HIS A 42 31.21 21.89 1.13
CA HIS A 42 31.06 20.44 1.32
C HIS A 42 30.40 19.82 0.09
N THR A 43 31.21 19.23 -0.78
CA THR A 43 30.77 18.32 -1.84
C THR A 43 30.46 16.96 -1.22
N THR A 44 29.22 16.76 -0.75
CA THR A 44 28.79 15.47 -0.19
C THR A 44 28.33 14.53 -1.31
N LEU A 45 29.07 13.44 -1.54
CA LEU A 45 28.63 12.29 -2.33
C LEU A 45 27.39 11.66 -1.65
N PHE A 46 26.21 11.87 -2.23
CA PHE A 46 24.98 11.24 -1.77
C PHE A 46 24.72 9.96 -2.57
N PHE A 47 25.04 8.82 -1.98
CA PHE A 47 24.34 7.57 -2.29
C PHE A 47 23.00 7.64 -1.56
N SER A 48 21.91 7.95 -2.27
CA SER A 48 20.57 7.92 -1.68
C SER A 48 20.10 6.46 -1.58
N PRO A 49 19.91 5.88 -0.37
CA PRO A 49 19.44 4.51 -0.24
C PRO A 49 17.94 4.35 -0.53
N ALA A 50 17.26 5.42 -0.98
CA ALA A 50 15.81 5.57 -0.90
C ALA A 50 15.07 5.47 -2.24
N ASN A 51 15.74 5.13 -3.34
CA ASN A 51 15.09 4.86 -4.61
C ASN A 51 15.68 3.56 -5.20
N ARG A 52 15.10 2.41 -4.83
CA ARG A 52 15.46 1.07 -5.35
C ARG A 52 14.97 0.84 -6.79
N SER A 53 14.94 1.88 -7.61
CA SER A 53 14.93 1.72 -9.07
C SER A 53 16.39 1.46 -9.43
N GLY A 54 16.71 0.26 -9.92
CA GLY A 54 18.09 -0.23 -10.16
C GLY A 54 18.89 0.54 -11.21
N CYS A 55 19.10 1.83 -11.00
CA CYS A 55 19.88 2.71 -11.86
C CYS A 55 21.01 3.33 -11.02
N PHE A 56 22.21 2.77 -11.15
CA PHE A 56 23.43 3.33 -10.58
C PHE A 56 23.84 4.54 -11.41
N PHE A 57 23.44 5.72 -10.98
CA PHE A 57 23.94 6.97 -11.55
C PHE A 57 24.53 7.85 -10.44
N LEU A 58 25.83 8.09 -10.53
CA LEU A 58 26.58 8.97 -9.65
C LEU A 58 26.36 10.42 -10.11
N PHE A 59 25.56 11.22 -9.39
CA PHE A 59 25.37 12.64 -9.73
C PHE A 59 25.52 13.56 -8.52
N PHE A 60 26.35 14.59 -8.70
CA PHE A 60 26.58 15.68 -7.76
C PHE A 60 25.41 16.68 -7.82
N PHE A 61 24.66 16.82 -6.73
CA PHE A 61 23.70 17.93 -6.58
C PHE A 61 24.26 18.98 -5.63
N LEU A 62 24.45 20.19 -6.16
CA LEU A 62 24.64 21.41 -5.37
C LEU A 62 23.37 21.66 -4.53
N LYS A 63 23.43 21.26 -3.26
CA LYS A 63 22.38 21.53 -2.29
C LYS A 63 22.47 23.00 -1.87
N GLY A 64 21.78 23.87 -2.60
CA GLY A 64 21.57 25.25 -2.18
C GLY A 64 20.85 25.29 -0.83
N SER A 65 21.58 25.63 0.23
CA SER A 65 21.04 25.87 1.57
C SER A 65 20.25 27.19 1.55
N ARG A 66 18.93 27.11 1.40
CA ARG A 66 18.02 28.20 1.76
C ARG A 66 17.11 27.70 2.88
N GLU A 67 17.17 28.37 4.02
CA GLU A 67 16.43 28.06 5.24
C GLU A 67 14.93 27.88 5.00
N MET A 68 14.41 26.80 5.60
CA MET A 68 13.24 26.05 5.15
C MET A 68 12.09 26.20 6.13
N SER A 69 10.88 26.46 5.64
CA SER A 69 9.65 26.22 6.40
C SER A 69 9.27 24.74 6.24
N ARG A 70 9.69 23.91 7.18
CA ARG A 70 9.36 22.48 7.21
C ARG A 70 8.09 22.28 8.03
N PHE A 71 7.01 21.83 7.40
CA PHE A 71 5.79 21.50 8.11
C PHE A 71 5.87 20.07 8.63
N HIS A 72 5.82 19.93 9.95
CA HIS A 72 5.68 18.64 10.61
C HIS A 72 4.21 18.26 10.63
N VAL A 73 3.92 17.01 10.27
CA VAL A 73 2.58 16.44 10.37
C VAL A 73 2.50 15.70 11.68
N ASN A 74 1.50 15.99 12.50
CA ASN A 74 1.18 15.16 13.67
C ASN A 74 0.57 13.83 13.19
N GLY A 75 1.41 12.90 12.71
CA GLY A 75 0.95 11.63 12.17
C GLY A 75 2.06 10.60 12.03
N LYS A 76 1.71 9.32 12.22
CA LYS A 76 2.64 8.18 12.09
C LYS A 76 3.09 7.89 10.64
N VAL A 77 2.40 8.47 9.65
CA VAL A 77 2.51 8.11 8.22
C VAL A 77 3.38 9.09 7.43
N ILE A 78 3.37 10.38 7.80
CA ILE A 78 4.10 11.43 7.09
C ILE A 78 5.16 12.00 8.02
N GLN A 79 6.41 12.00 7.57
CA GLN A 79 7.50 12.61 8.30
C GLN A 79 7.59 14.12 8.02
N GLN A 80 7.43 14.53 6.77
CA GLN A 80 7.64 15.91 6.35
C GLN A 80 6.78 16.29 5.14
N VAL A 81 6.30 17.54 5.12
CA VAL A 81 5.63 18.18 3.98
C VAL A 81 6.40 19.42 3.54
N ASP A 82 6.84 19.43 2.28
CA ASP A 82 7.49 20.56 1.62
C ASP A 82 6.49 21.26 0.70
N LEU A 83 6.27 22.57 0.87
CA LEU A 83 5.38 23.35 0.02
C LEU A 83 6.04 23.70 -1.32
N LEU A 84 5.29 23.54 -2.41
CA LEU A 84 5.75 23.70 -3.79
C LEU A 84 4.80 24.61 -4.59
N LYS A 85 5.39 25.49 -5.39
CA LYS A 85 4.72 26.25 -6.44
C LYS A 85 5.17 25.76 -7.80
N LYS A 86 4.21 25.45 -8.68
CA LYS A 86 4.49 24.98 -10.04
C LYS A 86 5.16 26.12 -10.82
N ARG A 87 6.31 25.84 -11.45
CA ARG A 87 6.95 26.82 -12.34
C ARG A 87 6.12 26.99 -13.61
N LYS A 88 6.08 28.20 -14.14
CA LYS A 88 5.52 28.47 -15.48
C LYS A 88 6.26 27.62 -16.51
N TRP A 89 5.56 27.20 -17.57
CA TRP A 89 6.11 26.31 -18.60
C TRP A 89 7.48 26.78 -19.12
N SER A 90 7.61 28.06 -19.45
CA SER A 90 8.85 28.65 -20.00
C SER A 90 10.02 28.70 -19.02
N TRP A 91 9.77 28.61 -17.70
CA TRP A 91 10.80 28.71 -16.65
C TRP A 91 11.15 27.36 -16.01
N ARG A 92 10.67 26.26 -16.60
CA ARG A 92 11.06 24.94 -16.15
C ARG A 92 12.48 24.63 -16.60
N LEU A 93 13.23 23.95 -15.73
CA LEU A 93 14.66 23.68 -15.97
C LEU A 93 14.89 22.63 -17.07
N ASP A 94 13.86 21.88 -17.47
CA ASP A 94 13.86 20.98 -18.62
C ASP A 94 13.64 21.72 -19.96
N VAL A 95 13.05 22.92 -19.95
CA VAL A 95 12.68 23.61 -21.21
C VAL A 95 13.61 24.77 -21.53
N TRP A 96 13.85 25.68 -20.59
CA TRP A 96 14.60 26.92 -20.85
C TRP A 96 16.06 26.68 -21.23
N PRO A 97 16.86 25.92 -20.45
CA PRO A 97 18.26 25.67 -20.79
C PRO A 97 18.40 24.95 -22.13
N PHE A 98 17.52 23.98 -22.39
CA PHE A 98 17.52 23.24 -23.65
C PHE A 98 17.11 24.12 -24.83
N SER A 99 16.16 25.03 -24.68
CA SER A 99 15.80 25.99 -25.72
C SER A 99 16.99 26.86 -26.12
N ILE A 100 17.80 27.31 -25.16
CA ILE A 100 19.05 28.04 -25.45
C ILE A 100 20.05 27.12 -26.17
N LEU A 101 20.21 25.88 -25.71
CA LEU A 101 21.12 24.93 -26.35
C LEU A 101 20.71 24.63 -27.80
N TYR A 102 19.42 24.48 -28.09
CA TYR A 102 18.90 24.33 -29.46
C TYR A 102 19.16 25.58 -30.31
N LEU A 103 18.96 26.77 -29.75
CA LEU A 103 19.26 28.03 -30.45
C LEU A 103 20.75 28.19 -30.74
N LEU A 104 21.61 27.85 -29.78
CA LEU A 104 23.07 27.84 -29.96
C LEU A 104 23.51 26.83 -31.02
N TRP A 105 22.88 25.66 -31.05
CA TRP A 105 23.12 24.67 -32.10
C TRP A 105 22.77 25.23 -33.49
N ILE A 106 21.60 25.84 -33.66
CA ILE A 106 21.21 26.47 -34.94
C ILE A 106 22.16 27.62 -35.31
N ALA A 107 22.51 28.49 -34.36
CA ALA A 107 23.24 29.72 -34.65
C ALA A 107 24.75 29.51 -34.87
N ILE A 108 25.36 28.55 -34.16
CA ILE A 108 26.83 28.37 -34.16
C ILE A 108 27.22 27.09 -34.89
N VAL A 109 26.52 25.98 -34.65
CA VAL A 109 26.95 24.65 -35.11
C VAL A 109 26.57 24.43 -36.57
N VAL A 110 25.33 24.77 -36.96
CA VAL A 110 24.86 24.60 -38.35
C VAL A 110 25.70 25.39 -39.36
N PRO A 111 26.17 26.63 -39.08
CA PRO A 111 27.01 27.37 -40.02
C PRO A 111 28.50 26.98 -40.00
N SER A 112 28.98 26.30 -38.96
CA SER A 112 30.42 26.04 -38.76
C SER A 112 30.85 24.61 -39.07
N LEU A 113 29.93 23.64 -39.01
CA LEU A 113 30.21 22.24 -39.25
C LEU A 113 29.54 21.73 -40.52
N GLU A 114 30.09 20.65 -41.09
CA GLU A 114 29.41 19.90 -42.13
C GLU A 114 28.07 19.36 -41.63
N PHE A 115 27.10 19.23 -42.52
CA PHE A 115 25.71 18.84 -42.19
C PHE A 115 25.65 17.55 -41.35
N PHE A 116 26.53 16.59 -41.63
CA PHE A 116 26.58 15.31 -40.94
C PHE A 116 27.05 15.44 -39.48
N ASP A 117 28.13 16.20 -39.24
CA ASP A 117 28.66 16.45 -37.90
C ASP A 117 27.68 17.28 -37.05
N ALA A 118 27.03 18.27 -37.68
CA ALA A 118 25.97 19.03 -37.04
C ALA A 118 24.78 18.14 -36.61
N ALA A 119 24.39 17.17 -37.45
CA ALA A 119 23.30 16.23 -37.16
C ALA A 119 23.63 15.28 -35.99
N ILE A 120 24.89 14.81 -35.89
CA ILE A 120 25.33 13.99 -34.74
C ILE A 120 25.21 14.78 -33.44
N LEU A 121 25.69 16.03 -33.43
CA LEU A 121 25.63 16.87 -32.23
C LEU A 121 24.17 17.17 -31.81
N PHE A 122 23.28 17.35 -32.78
CA PHE A 122 21.84 17.46 -32.52
C PHE A 122 21.29 16.19 -31.87
N GLY A 123 21.63 15.02 -32.40
CA GLY A 123 21.24 13.73 -31.83
C GLY A 123 21.68 13.56 -30.38
N CYS A 124 22.93 13.92 -30.05
CA CYS A 124 23.43 13.90 -28.67
C CYS A 124 22.66 14.84 -27.75
N LEU A 125 22.33 16.04 -28.23
CA LEU A 125 21.59 17.05 -27.47
C LEU A 125 20.14 16.61 -27.21
N VAL A 126 19.49 16.00 -28.20
CA VAL A 126 18.16 15.39 -28.05
C VAL A 126 18.20 14.22 -27.06
N ALA A 127 19.18 13.33 -27.17
CA ALA A 127 19.34 12.21 -26.23
C ALA A 127 19.53 12.70 -24.79
N PHE A 128 20.35 13.75 -24.58
CA PHE A 128 20.52 14.38 -23.27
C PHE A 128 19.22 15.00 -22.74
N HIS A 129 18.43 15.64 -23.61
CA HIS A 129 17.12 16.19 -23.24
C HIS A 129 16.14 15.09 -22.81
N ILE A 130 16.06 13.98 -23.57
CA ILE A 130 15.23 12.81 -23.23
C ILE A 130 15.66 12.21 -21.89
N LEU A 131 16.95 12.09 -21.63
CA LEU A 131 17.48 11.57 -20.36
C LEU A 131 17.03 12.43 -19.17
N VAL A 132 17.08 13.76 -19.30
CA VAL A 132 16.58 14.68 -18.27
C VAL A 132 15.08 14.48 -18.04
N LEU A 133 14.29 14.34 -19.10
CA LEU A 133 12.84 14.08 -19.00
C LEU A 133 12.55 12.75 -18.29
N LEU A 134 13.27 11.68 -18.64
CA LEU A 134 13.15 10.37 -17.98
C LEU A 134 13.53 10.45 -16.50
N PHE A 135 14.55 11.22 -16.16
CA PHE A 135 14.94 11.44 -14.77
C PHE A 135 13.84 12.13 -13.95
N THR A 136 13.03 13.01 -14.57
CA THR A 136 11.84 13.59 -13.91
C THR A 136 10.74 12.56 -13.66
N ALA A 137 10.72 11.45 -14.39
CA ALA A 137 9.81 10.34 -14.15
C ALA A 137 10.34 9.40 -13.06
N TRP A 138 11.65 9.12 -13.03
CA TRP A 138 12.28 8.18 -12.10
C TRP A 138 12.44 8.72 -10.67
N SER A 139 12.72 10.02 -10.54
CA SER A 139 12.97 10.64 -9.25
C SER A 139 11.99 11.76 -8.95
N VAL A 140 11.19 11.56 -7.90
CA VAL A 140 10.28 12.59 -7.38
C VAL A 140 11.06 13.81 -6.88
N ASP A 141 12.24 13.60 -6.28
CA ASP A 141 13.11 14.68 -5.81
C ASP A 141 13.62 15.54 -6.98
N PHE A 142 14.05 14.90 -8.07
CA PHE A 142 14.49 15.59 -9.28
C PHE A 142 13.33 16.30 -9.98
N ARG A 143 12.17 15.66 -10.07
CA ARG A 143 10.94 16.29 -10.59
C ARG A 143 10.58 17.56 -9.82
N CYS A 144 10.69 17.52 -8.49
CA CYS A 144 10.46 18.69 -7.65
C CYS A 144 11.45 19.82 -7.94
N PHE A 145 12.71 19.49 -8.19
CA PHE A 145 13.74 20.47 -8.54
C PHE A 145 13.49 21.14 -9.90
N VAL A 146 13.11 20.34 -10.91
CA VAL A 146 12.92 20.81 -12.29
C VAL A 146 11.61 21.58 -12.48
N GLN A 147 10.49 21.02 -12.01
CA GLN A 147 9.15 21.52 -12.33
C GLN A 147 8.58 22.48 -11.28
N TYR A 148 9.14 22.50 -10.07
CA TYR A 148 8.58 23.26 -8.95
C TYR A 148 9.61 24.22 -8.34
N SER A 149 9.11 25.23 -7.64
CA SER A 149 9.89 26.09 -6.75
C SER A 149 9.39 25.89 -5.33
N LYS A 150 10.29 25.84 -4.36
CA LYS A 150 9.91 25.73 -2.94
C LYS A 150 9.42 27.08 -2.43
N VAL A 151 8.32 27.08 -1.69
CA VAL A 151 7.69 28.31 -1.16
C VAL A 151 7.51 28.19 0.35
N LYS A 152 7.57 29.32 1.06
CA LYS A 152 7.37 29.36 2.52
C LYS A 152 5.92 29.50 2.93
N ASP A 153 5.15 30.29 2.17
CA ASP A 153 3.74 30.54 2.44
C ASP A 153 2.84 29.49 1.80
N ILE A 154 1.84 29.04 2.55
CA ILE A 154 0.86 28.06 2.09
C ILE A 154 -0.07 28.61 1.00
N HIS A 155 -0.46 29.88 1.09
CA HIS A 155 -1.36 30.52 0.12
C HIS A 155 -0.73 30.67 -1.28
N HIS A 156 0.60 30.70 -1.36
CA HIS A 156 1.33 30.78 -2.62
C HIS A 156 1.72 29.40 -3.18
N ALA A 157 1.42 28.32 -2.46
CA ALA A 157 1.73 26.96 -2.84
C ALA A 157 0.54 26.30 -3.56
N ASN A 158 0.84 25.58 -4.65
CA ASN A 158 -0.18 24.86 -5.43
C ASN A 158 -0.05 23.34 -5.24
N ALA A 159 1.09 22.88 -4.74
CA ALA A 159 1.38 21.48 -4.53
C ALA A 159 2.22 21.30 -3.27
N CYS A 160 2.28 20.08 -2.76
CA CYS A 160 3.16 19.71 -1.68
C CYS A 160 3.87 18.41 -2.01
N LYS A 161 5.14 18.33 -1.60
CA LYS A 161 5.91 17.10 -1.65
C LYS A 161 5.85 16.46 -0.27
N ILE A 162 5.43 15.20 -0.26
CA ILE A 162 5.19 14.43 0.95
C ILE A 162 6.29 13.39 1.08
N THR A 163 6.99 13.44 2.21
CA THR A 163 7.97 12.42 2.59
C THR A 163 7.35 11.53 3.66
N PRO A 164 6.99 10.28 3.33
CA PRO A 164 6.45 9.34 4.31
C PRO A 164 7.52 8.94 5.34
N THR A 165 7.08 8.40 6.47
CA THR A 165 7.97 7.74 7.43
C THR A 165 8.59 6.47 6.82
N ARG A 166 9.72 6.01 7.37
CA ARG A 166 10.40 4.80 6.90
C ARG A 166 9.41 3.62 6.84
N PHE A 167 9.47 2.82 5.77
CA PHE A 167 8.60 1.67 5.50
C PHE A 167 7.11 1.98 5.30
N SER A 168 6.72 3.25 5.26
CA SER A 168 5.34 3.68 4.93
C SER A 168 5.20 4.05 3.45
N GLY A 169 6.05 3.48 2.58
CA GLY A 169 6.06 3.59 1.13
C GLY A 169 6.88 4.75 0.54
N SER A 170 6.68 5.05 -0.75
CA SER A 170 7.45 6.05 -1.52
C SER A 170 6.95 7.50 -1.38
N LYS A 171 7.89 8.44 -1.60
CA LYS A 171 7.64 9.89 -1.70
C LYS A 171 6.68 10.20 -2.85
N GLY A 172 5.86 11.24 -2.70
CA GLY A 172 4.93 11.68 -3.73
C GLY A 172 4.77 13.19 -3.76
N VAL A 173 4.33 13.71 -4.90
CA VAL A 173 3.86 15.10 -5.04
C VAL A 173 2.34 15.07 -5.20
N VAL A 174 1.66 15.85 -4.38
CA VAL A 174 0.20 15.97 -4.37
C VAL A 174 -0.16 17.43 -4.57
N GLU A 175 -1.27 17.69 -5.26
CA GLU A 175 -1.80 19.05 -5.44
C GLU A 175 -2.54 19.50 -4.17
N LEU A 176 -2.34 20.76 -3.77
CA LEU A 176 -3.05 21.37 -2.65
C LEU A 176 -4.43 21.81 -3.14
N GLN A 177 -5.47 21.38 -2.44
CA GLN A 177 -6.85 21.75 -2.71
C GLN A 177 -7.33 22.76 -1.67
N VAL A 178 -8.18 23.69 -2.10
CA VAL A 178 -8.82 24.67 -1.22
C VAL A 178 -10.32 24.48 -1.35
N ARG A 179 -10.98 24.23 -0.22
CA ARG A 179 -12.45 24.20 -0.15
C ARG A 179 -12.96 25.34 0.71
N LYS A 180 -14.15 25.83 0.38
CA LYS A 180 -14.85 26.86 1.16
C LYS A 180 -15.83 26.17 2.08
N ILE A 181 -15.58 26.20 3.38
CA ILE A 181 -16.48 25.58 4.34
C ILE A 181 -17.43 26.64 4.87
N VAL A 182 -18.72 26.36 4.72
CA VAL A 182 -19.79 27.11 5.39
C VAL A 182 -19.86 26.65 6.85
N SER A 183 -19.27 27.42 7.76
CA SER A 183 -19.38 27.18 9.19
C SER A 183 -20.67 27.82 9.74
N ILE A 184 -21.57 27.01 10.27
CA ILE A 184 -22.74 27.50 11.00
C ILE A 184 -22.33 27.65 12.47
N ASN A 185 -22.12 28.89 12.92
CA ASN A 185 -21.79 29.19 14.30
C ASN A 185 -23.06 29.06 15.16
N PRO A 186 -23.11 28.18 16.18
CA PRO A 186 -24.34 27.97 16.97
C PRO A 186 -24.72 29.14 17.89
N ARG A 187 -23.89 30.20 17.98
CA ARG A 187 -24.06 31.32 18.91
C ARG A 187 -24.43 32.65 18.25
N SER A 188 -24.56 32.72 16.92
CA SER A 188 -24.94 33.95 16.21
C SER A 188 -25.84 33.62 15.03
N THR A 189 -27.07 34.14 15.03
CA THR A 189 -28.07 33.97 13.96
C THR A 189 -27.70 34.68 12.65
N THR A 190 -26.64 35.46 12.63
CA THR A 190 -26.11 36.15 11.45
C THR A 190 -24.59 36.16 11.52
N ASN A 191 -23.95 35.31 10.71
CA ASN A 191 -22.61 35.48 10.12
C ASN A 191 -22.16 34.13 9.55
N ILE A 192 -22.45 33.92 8.26
CA ILE A 192 -21.83 32.88 7.44
C ILE A 192 -20.37 33.32 7.27
N ALA A 193 -19.46 32.72 8.05
CA ALA A 193 -18.03 32.94 7.84
C ALA A 193 -17.56 31.93 6.79
N ASP A 194 -17.27 32.43 5.59
CA ASP A 194 -16.61 31.66 4.53
C ASP A 194 -15.16 31.40 4.94
N MET A 195 -14.92 30.24 5.57
CA MET A 195 -13.58 29.84 5.97
C MET A 195 -12.99 28.94 4.89
N GLU A 196 -11.91 29.41 4.25
CA GLU A 196 -11.12 28.60 3.34
C GLU A 196 -10.27 27.58 4.13
N GLU A 197 -10.49 26.30 3.85
CA GLU A 197 -9.71 25.20 4.39
C GLU A 197 -8.81 24.62 3.29
N ILE A 198 -7.50 24.64 3.53
CA ILE A 198 -6.50 24.06 2.64
C ILE A 198 -6.28 22.61 3.07
N TYR A 199 -6.43 21.67 2.14
CA TYR A 199 -6.24 20.25 2.39
C TYR A 199 -5.56 19.56 1.22
N PHE A 200 -5.06 18.36 1.46
CA PHE A 200 -4.59 17.47 0.42
C PHE A 200 -4.89 16.02 0.76
N ASP A 201 -5.06 15.20 -0.27
CA ASP A 201 -5.27 13.76 -0.12
C ASP A 201 -3.98 13.00 -0.45
N PHE A 202 -3.43 12.32 0.55
CA PHE A 202 -2.29 11.44 0.35
C PHE A 202 -2.68 10.00 0.69
N ARG A 203 -2.58 9.11 -0.31
CA ARG A 203 -2.86 7.67 -0.15
C ARG A 203 -4.25 7.42 0.47
N LYS A 204 -5.27 8.13 -0.03
CA LYS A 204 -6.66 8.07 0.46
C LYS A 204 -6.82 8.50 1.93
N GLN A 205 -5.95 9.36 2.44
CA GLN A 205 -6.14 10.09 3.69
C GLN A 205 -6.13 11.59 3.44
N CYS A 206 -7.13 12.26 3.98
CA CYS A 206 -7.25 13.70 3.92
C CYS A 206 -6.49 14.37 5.08
N PHE A 207 -5.62 15.31 4.73
CA PHE A 207 -4.88 16.15 5.68
C PHE A 207 -5.31 17.60 5.51
N ILE A 208 -5.74 18.21 6.61
CA ILE A 208 -6.19 19.60 6.68
C ILE A 208 -5.11 20.48 7.33
N PHE A 209 -5.01 21.72 6.89
CA PHE A 209 -4.11 22.70 7.48
C PHE A 209 -4.76 23.41 8.67
N SER A 210 -4.18 23.30 9.86
CA SER A 210 -4.64 24.03 11.06
C SER A 210 -3.88 25.36 11.18
N LYS A 211 -4.60 26.48 11.06
CA LYS A 211 -4.04 27.83 11.22
C LYS A 211 -3.46 28.06 12.63
N GLU A 212 -4.13 27.55 13.66
CA GLU A 212 -3.73 27.71 15.07
C GLU A 212 -2.37 27.06 15.37
N LYS A 213 -2.14 25.86 14.82
CA LYS A 213 -0.94 25.06 15.10
C LYS A 213 0.11 25.17 14.00
N ASN A 214 -0.16 25.92 12.94
CA ASN A 214 0.65 26.03 11.73
C ASN A 214 1.16 24.67 11.22
N THR A 215 0.32 23.63 11.29
CA THR A 215 0.68 22.23 10.99
C THR A 215 -0.46 21.51 10.26
N PHE A 216 -0.09 20.54 9.43
CA PHE A 216 -1.07 19.65 8.81
C PHE A 216 -1.49 18.58 9.82
N CYS A 217 -2.80 18.44 9.98
CA CYS A 217 -3.43 17.43 10.82
C CYS A 217 -4.28 16.51 9.95
N ARG A 218 -4.41 15.25 10.36
CA ARG A 218 -5.39 14.35 9.75
C ARG A 218 -6.80 14.90 9.98
N LEU A 219 -7.69 14.74 9.00
CA LEU A 219 -9.09 15.14 9.14
C LEU A 219 -9.69 14.53 10.43
N PRO A 220 -10.20 15.35 11.37
CA PRO A 220 -10.78 14.84 12.60
C PRO A 220 -12.13 14.19 12.32
N TYR A 221 -12.29 12.97 12.82
CA TYR A 221 -13.56 12.25 12.87
C TYR A 221 -14.14 12.31 14.29
N PRO A 222 -15.48 12.29 14.45
CA PRO A 222 -16.15 12.28 15.73
C PRO A 222 -15.96 10.91 16.41
N SER A 223 -14.75 10.64 16.90
CA SER A 223 -14.40 9.37 17.54
C SER A 223 -13.70 9.55 18.88
N LYS A 224 -13.62 10.78 19.39
CA LYS A 224 -12.97 11.16 20.66
C LYS A 224 -13.80 12.13 21.51
N GLU A 225 -15.04 12.39 21.10
CA GLU A 225 -15.97 13.23 21.83
C GLU A 225 -16.44 12.53 23.13
N SER A 226 -17.08 13.29 24.01
CA SER A 226 -17.67 12.74 25.24
C SER A 226 -18.85 11.82 24.94
N LEU A 227 -19.08 10.83 25.80
CA LEU A 227 -20.23 9.92 25.66
C LEU A 227 -21.57 10.68 25.68
N GLY A 228 -21.64 11.77 26.46
CA GLY A 228 -22.79 12.68 26.48
C GLY A 228 -23.11 13.33 25.12
N TYR A 229 -22.10 13.60 24.29
CA TYR A 229 -22.31 14.11 22.94
C TYR A 229 -23.01 13.09 22.06
N TYR A 230 -22.58 11.82 22.10
CA TYR A 230 -23.19 10.76 21.30
C TYR A 230 -24.60 10.39 21.77
N LEU A 231 -24.84 10.36 23.09
CA LEU A 231 -26.17 10.08 23.65
C LEU A 231 -27.21 11.14 23.29
N LYS A 232 -26.80 12.39 23.07
CA LYS A 232 -27.67 13.49 22.60
C LYS A 232 -27.75 13.59 21.08
N SER A 233 -26.97 12.81 20.34
CA SER A 233 -26.92 12.89 18.88
C SER A 233 -28.18 12.28 18.26
N THR A 234 -28.88 13.07 17.44
CA THR A 234 -30.09 12.64 16.70
C THR A 234 -29.85 12.65 15.18
N GLY A 235 -28.60 12.52 14.75
CA GLY A 235 -28.19 12.64 13.35
C GLY A 235 -28.09 14.09 12.86
N HIS A 236 -27.98 14.26 11.53
CA HIS A 236 -27.93 15.59 10.90
C HIS A 236 -29.33 16.21 10.83
N GLY A 237 -29.56 17.28 11.58
CA GLY A 237 -30.88 17.91 11.71
C GLY A 237 -31.38 18.73 10.51
N SER A 238 -30.52 19.09 9.55
CA SER A 238 -30.91 19.83 8.34
C SER A 238 -30.11 19.37 7.11
N GLU A 239 -30.69 19.52 5.93
CA GLU A 239 -30.02 19.16 4.66
C GLU A 239 -28.74 19.99 4.43
N ALA A 240 -28.72 21.25 4.87
CA ALA A 240 -27.52 22.07 4.84
C ALA A 240 -26.36 21.46 5.66
N LYS A 241 -26.64 20.91 6.85
CA LYS A 241 -25.63 20.19 7.66
C LYS A 241 -25.15 18.92 6.97
N VAL A 242 -26.05 18.22 6.26
CA VAL A 242 -25.69 17.04 5.45
C VAL A 242 -24.76 17.45 4.31
N ALA A 243 -25.06 18.52 3.57
CA ALA A 243 -24.21 19.01 2.49
C ALA A 243 -22.80 19.38 2.99
N VAL A 244 -22.70 20.10 4.11
CA VAL A 244 -21.41 20.42 4.76
C VAL A 244 -20.68 19.16 5.19
N ALA A 245 -21.38 18.15 5.72
CA ALA A 245 -20.78 16.87 6.09
C ALA A 245 -20.28 16.07 4.87
N ILE A 246 -21.02 16.08 3.75
CA ILE A 246 -20.60 15.45 2.48
C ILE A 246 -19.33 16.12 1.97
N GLU A 247 -19.26 17.44 1.96
CA GLU A 247 -18.07 18.17 1.52
C GLU A 247 -16.86 17.93 2.44
N LYS A 248 -17.12 17.79 3.75
CA LYS A 248 -16.08 17.58 4.76
C LYS A 248 -15.45 16.19 4.72
N TRP A 249 -16.27 15.13 4.79
CA TRP A 249 -15.81 13.75 4.95
C TRP A 249 -15.89 12.91 3.67
N GLY A 250 -16.64 13.34 2.66
CA GLY A 250 -16.86 12.58 1.43
C GLY A 250 -17.78 11.37 1.63
N ARG A 251 -17.99 10.63 0.54
CA ARG A 251 -18.83 9.41 0.53
C ARG A 251 -18.10 8.21 1.13
N ASN A 252 -18.86 7.29 1.72
CA ASN A 252 -18.38 6.02 2.27
C ASN A 252 -18.13 4.99 1.15
N VAL A 253 -17.12 5.22 0.31
CA VAL A 253 -16.78 4.32 -0.80
C VAL A 253 -15.31 3.93 -0.77
N PHE A 254 -15.06 2.62 -0.90
CA PHE A 254 -13.73 2.07 -1.13
C PHE A 254 -13.38 2.14 -2.62
N GLU A 255 -13.06 3.35 -3.12
CA GLU A 255 -12.64 3.52 -4.51
C GLU A 255 -11.15 3.19 -4.69
N TYR A 256 -10.90 2.02 -5.25
CA TYR A 256 -9.56 1.59 -5.68
C TYR A 256 -9.21 2.22 -7.03
N PRO A 257 -8.20 3.12 -7.10
CA PRO A 257 -7.80 3.71 -8.37
C PRO A 257 -7.27 2.60 -9.29
N GLN A 258 -7.97 2.32 -10.40
CA GLN A 258 -7.43 1.42 -11.42
C GLN A 258 -6.31 2.13 -12.16
N PRO A 259 -5.12 1.53 -12.27
CA PRO A 259 -4.22 1.94 -13.32
C PRO A 259 -4.88 1.59 -14.65
N THR A 260 -5.09 2.58 -15.51
CA THR A 260 -5.43 2.35 -16.91
C THR A 260 -4.31 1.57 -17.57
N PHE A 261 -4.63 0.73 -18.57
CA PHE A 261 -3.62 0.02 -19.36
C PHE A 261 -2.51 0.95 -19.85
N GLN A 262 -2.86 2.14 -20.37
CA GLN A 262 -1.89 3.15 -20.82
C GLN A 262 -0.95 3.62 -19.70
N LYS A 263 -1.46 3.80 -18.48
CA LYS A 263 -0.64 4.22 -17.34
C LYS A 263 0.34 3.13 -16.94
N LEU A 264 -0.10 1.87 -16.99
CA LEU A 264 0.73 0.72 -16.70
C LEU A 264 1.78 0.49 -17.78
N MET A 265 1.40 0.58 -19.05
CA MET A 265 2.31 0.49 -20.18
C MET A 265 3.38 1.60 -20.13
N LYS A 266 2.97 2.84 -19.84
CA LYS A 266 3.90 3.95 -19.64
C LYS A 266 4.88 3.67 -18.50
N GLU A 267 4.41 3.06 -17.41
CA GLU A 267 5.28 2.72 -16.29
C GLU A 267 6.33 1.68 -16.69
N HIS A 268 5.92 0.61 -17.40
CA HIS A 268 6.81 -0.42 -17.94
C HIS A 268 7.81 0.13 -18.96
N CYS A 269 7.37 0.93 -19.93
CA CYS A 269 8.26 1.55 -20.92
C CYS A 269 9.22 2.59 -20.30
N MET A 270 8.87 3.15 -19.14
CA MET A 270 9.75 4.04 -18.39
C MET A 270 10.66 3.27 -17.43
N GLU A 271 10.64 1.95 -17.37
CA GLU A 271 11.61 1.23 -16.56
C GLU A 271 13.01 1.39 -17.15
N PRO A 272 14.06 1.64 -16.33
CA PRO A 272 15.40 1.89 -16.83
C PRO A 272 15.95 0.80 -17.75
N PHE A 273 15.57 -0.45 -17.48
CA PHE A 273 15.97 -1.59 -18.29
C PHE A 273 15.38 -1.54 -19.71
N PHE A 274 14.08 -1.27 -19.84
CA PHE A 274 13.43 -1.10 -21.14
C PHE A 274 14.06 0.03 -21.95
N VAL A 275 14.33 1.17 -21.31
CA VAL A 275 15.00 2.32 -21.96
C VAL A 275 16.40 1.92 -22.43
N PHE A 276 17.15 1.18 -21.62
CA PHE A 276 18.47 0.67 -21.99
C PHE A 276 18.40 -0.30 -23.19
N GLN A 277 17.43 -1.22 -23.22
CA GLN A 277 17.26 -2.13 -24.35
C GLN A 277 16.93 -1.40 -25.65
N VAL A 278 16.03 -0.41 -25.61
CA VAL A 278 15.70 0.42 -26.78
C VAL A 278 16.95 1.18 -27.27
N PHE A 279 17.79 1.65 -26.35
CA PHE A 279 19.08 2.27 -26.69
C PHE A 279 20.03 1.28 -27.39
N CYS A 280 20.16 0.05 -26.88
CA CYS A 280 20.99 -0.99 -27.51
C CYS A 280 20.51 -1.36 -28.92
N ILE A 281 19.20 -1.49 -29.11
CA ILE A 281 18.60 -1.72 -30.44
C ILE A 281 18.87 -0.54 -31.38
N GLY A 282 18.87 0.69 -30.84
CA GLY A 282 19.29 1.88 -31.57
C GLY A 282 20.74 1.79 -32.06
N LEU A 283 21.66 1.21 -31.29
CA LEU A 283 23.03 0.97 -31.73
C LEU A 283 23.13 -0.12 -32.82
N TRP A 284 22.29 -1.16 -32.78
CA TRP A 284 22.21 -2.18 -33.83
C TRP A 284 21.69 -1.61 -35.16
N CYS A 285 20.74 -0.68 -35.08
CA CYS A 285 20.22 0.05 -36.22
C CYS A 285 21.34 0.84 -36.95
N LEU A 286 22.36 1.31 -36.22
CA LEU A 286 23.49 2.07 -36.76
C LEU A 286 24.59 1.22 -37.40
N ASP A 287 24.56 -0.12 -37.21
CA ASP A 287 25.52 -1.08 -37.78
C ASP A 287 24.89 -1.90 -38.93
N ASP A 288 23.97 -1.29 -39.70
CA ASP A 288 23.27 -1.88 -40.86
C ASP A 288 22.38 -3.12 -40.56
N TYR A 289 22.12 -3.44 -39.30
CA TYR A 289 21.20 -4.52 -38.89
C TYR A 289 19.74 -4.07 -38.74
N LEU A 290 19.22 -3.30 -39.70
CA LEU A 290 17.90 -2.66 -39.62
C LEU A 290 16.75 -3.65 -39.42
N TYR A 291 16.69 -4.72 -40.20
CA TYR A 291 15.59 -5.69 -40.14
C TYR A 291 15.54 -6.42 -38.78
N TYR A 292 16.69 -6.90 -38.31
CA TYR A 292 16.79 -7.60 -37.02
C TYR A 292 16.46 -6.68 -35.85
N SER A 293 16.91 -5.43 -35.91
CA SER A 293 16.65 -4.40 -34.89
C SER A 293 15.17 -4.06 -34.80
N LEU A 294 14.50 -3.85 -35.95
CA LEU A 294 13.07 -3.54 -35.99
C LEU A 294 12.21 -4.72 -35.52
N PHE A 295 12.55 -5.94 -35.93
CA PHE A 295 11.86 -7.15 -35.44
C PHE A 295 12.00 -7.32 -33.92
N THR A 296 13.21 -7.12 -33.40
CA THR A 296 13.49 -7.21 -31.96
C THR A 296 12.73 -6.15 -31.17
N LEU A 297 12.69 -4.90 -31.66
CA LEU A 297 11.93 -3.81 -31.05
C LEU A 297 10.42 -4.13 -30.99
N PHE A 298 9.87 -4.68 -32.08
CA PHE A 298 8.47 -5.08 -32.13
C PHE A 298 8.16 -6.20 -31.13
N SER A 299 8.99 -7.25 -31.09
CA SER A 299 8.86 -8.36 -30.15
C SER A 299 8.90 -7.88 -28.69
N LEU A 300 9.84 -6.98 -28.38
CA LEU A 300 10.00 -6.39 -27.06
C LEU A 300 8.75 -5.60 -26.63
N PHE A 301 8.18 -4.79 -27.52
CA PHE A 301 6.96 -4.03 -27.22
C PHE A 301 5.72 -4.92 -27.03
N LEU A 302 5.58 -5.97 -27.85
CA LEU A 302 4.52 -6.97 -27.69
C LEU A 302 4.62 -7.66 -26.32
N PHE A 303 5.83 -8.06 -25.93
CA PHE A 303 6.08 -8.71 -24.66
C PHE A 303 5.66 -7.84 -23.47
N GLU A 304 6.12 -6.58 -23.40
CA GLU A 304 5.71 -5.66 -22.34
C GLU A 304 4.19 -5.42 -22.30
N SER A 305 3.57 -5.34 -23.48
CA SER A 305 2.12 -5.20 -23.60
C SER A 305 1.38 -6.41 -23.00
N THR A 306 1.86 -7.63 -23.24
CA THR A 306 1.28 -8.85 -22.66
C THR A 306 1.45 -8.90 -21.14
N MET A 307 2.62 -8.50 -20.62
CA MET A 307 2.87 -8.42 -19.18
C MET A 307 1.98 -7.39 -18.49
N ALA A 308 1.88 -6.18 -19.06
CA ALA A 308 1.00 -5.13 -18.56
C ALA A 308 -0.48 -5.57 -18.55
N LYS A 309 -0.93 -6.25 -19.62
CA LYS A 309 -2.29 -6.80 -19.70
C LYS A 309 -2.54 -7.91 -18.68
N GLY A 310 -1.58 -8.81 -18.48
CA GLY A 310 -1.64 -9.86 -17.45
C GLY A 310 -1.79 -9.28 -16.05
N ARG A 311 -0.96 -8.29 -15.72
CA ARG A 311 -1.02 -7.57 -14.43
C ARG A 311 -2.34 -6.83 -14.22
N LEU A 312 -2.88 -6.18 -15.25
CA LEU A 312 -4.18 -5.51 -15.19
C LEU A 312 -5.32 -6.50 -14.89
N LYS A 313 -5.28 -7.69 -15.50
CA LYS A 313 -6.26 -8.76 -15.24
C LYS A 313 -6.24 -9.18 -13.77
N THR A 314 -5.05 -9.44 -13.22
CA THR A 314 -4.89 -9.82 -11.80
C THR A 314 -5.41 -8.73 -10.85
N LEU A 315 -5.10 -7.45 -11.11
CA LEU A 315 -5.62 -6.34 -10.31
C LEU A 315 -7.14 -6.16 -10.41
N THR A 316 -7.75 -6.62 -11.51
CA THR A 316 -9.20 -6.56 -11.72
C THR A 316 -9.92 -7.68 -10.97
N GLU A 317 -9.33 -8.88 -10.90
CA GLU A 317 -9.88 -10.02 -10.15
C GLU A 317 -9.88 -9.79 -8.63
N LEU A 318 -8.81 -9.20 -8.07
CA LEU A 318 -8.72 -8.86 -6.64
C LEU A 318 -9.80 -7.88 -6.15
N ARG A 319 -10.56 -7.27 -7.05
CA ARG A 319 -11.62 -6.30 -6.77
C ARG A 319 -13.00 -6.93 -6.55
N ARG A 320 -13.20 -8.21 -6.90
CA ARG A 320 -14.52 -8.85 -6.71
C ARG A 320 -14.98 -8.88 -5.26
N VAL A 321 -14.10 -8.58 -4.30
CA VAL A 321 -14.43 -8.26 -2.91
C VAL A 321 -14.94 -6.81 -2.82
N LYS A 322 -16.16 -6.57 -3.33
CA LYS A 322 -16.84 -5.27 -3.25
C LYS A 322 -17.65 -5.21 -1.96
N VAL A 323 -17.70 -4.04 -1.32
CA VAL A 323 -18.70 -3.76 -0.28
C VAL A 323 -20.04 -3.62 -0.98
N ASP A 324 -20.97 -4.52 -0.68
CA ASP A 324 -22.30 -4.49 -1.25
C ASP A 324 -22.99 -3.16 -0.94
N SER A 325 -23.67 -2.62 -1.94
CA SER A 325 -24.51 -1.42 -1.82
C SER A 325 -25.77 -1.77 -1.04
N GLN A 326 -25.61 -1.99 0.25
CA GLN A 326 -26.70 -2.30 1.18
C GLN A 326 -27.40 -1.00 1.60
N THR A 327 -28.73 -1.01 1.71
CA THR A 327 -29.51 0.13 2.19
C THR A 327 -29.80 0.01 3.68
N PHE A 328 -29.64 1.11 4.41
CA PHE A 328 -29.84 1.20 5.85
C PHE A 328 -30.88 2.28 6.19
N LEU A 329 -31.55 2.10 7.33
CA LEU A 329 -32.45 3.11 7.89
C LEU A 329 -31.63 4.12 8.70
N VAL A 330 -31.63 5.37 8.27
CA VAL A 330 -30.86 6.47 8.85
C VAL A 330 -31.82 7.56 9.32
N HIS A 331 -31.57 8.11 10.50
CA HIS A 331 -32.32 9.23 11.03
C HIS A 331 -31.67 10.57 10.61
N ARG A 332 -32.28 11.26 9.62
CA ARG A 332 -31.86 12.59 9.12
C ARG A 332 -33.04 13.55 9.12
N CYS A 333 -32.79 14.82 9.40
CA CYS A 333 -33.82 15.88 9.40
C CYS A 333 -35.06 15.55 10.24
N GLY A 334 -34.88 14.81 11.34
CA GLY A 334 -35.98 14.39 12.24
C GLY A 334 -36.86 13.26 11.70
N LYS A 335 -36.47 12.58 10.61
CA LYS A 335 -37.23 11.47 10.00
C LYS A 335 -36.32 10.29 9.70
N TRP A 336 -36.90 9.09 9.71
CA TRP A 336 -36.24 7.87 9.25
C TRP A 336 -36.30 7.77 7.72
N ALA A 337 -35.15 7.69 7.08
CA ALA A 337 -35.01 7.55 5.62
C ALA A 337 -34.15 6.33 5.29
N LYS A 338 -34.49 5.61 4.20
CA LYS A 338 -33.66 4.53 3.67
C LYS A 338 -32.58 5.14 2.77
N ILE A 339 -31.31 4.91 3.13
CA ILE A 339 -30.15 5.50 2.44
C ILE A 339 -29.16 4.37 2.10
N SER A 340 -28.43 4.50 1.01
CA SER A 340 -27.35 3.59 0.65
C SER A 340 -26.21 3.67 1.66
N GLY A 341 -25.57 2.53 1.99
CA GLY A 341 -24.37 2.46 2.82
C GLY A 341 -23.21 3.32 2.31
N THR A 342 -23.20 3.64 1.01
CA THR A 342 -22.22 4.53 0.37
C THR A 342 -22.38 6.00 0.75
N ASP A 343 -23.59 6.41 1.14
CA ASP A 343 -23.91 7.81 1.44
C ASP A 343 -23.96 8.07 2.95
N LEU A 344 -23.52 7.10 3.76
CA LEU A 344 -23.36 7.25 5.20
C LEU A 344 -22.23 8.22 5.52
N LEU A 345 -22.49 9.10 6.49
CA LEU A 345 -21.57 10.13 6.95
C LEU A 345 -21.31 9.97 8.44
N PRO A 346 -20.13 10.38 8.94
CA PRO A 346 -19.89 10.45 10.38
C PRO A 346 -20.95 11.31 11.09
N GLY A 347 -21.44 10.84 12.23
CA GLY A 347 -22.51 11.46 13.01
C GLY A 347 -23.92 11.10 12.59
N ASP A 348 -24.12 10.35 11.50
CA ASP A 348 -25.43 9.77 11.19
C ASP A 348 -25.83 8.75 12.27
N VAL A 349 -27.10 8.78 12.64
CA VAL A 349 -27.70 7.78 13.54
C VAL A 349 -28.47 6.78 12.69
N ILE A 350 -28.16 5.50 12.84
CA ILE A 350 -28.68 4.43 12.01
C ILE A 350 -29.30 3.33 12.85
N SER A 351 -30.28 2.63 12.27
CA SER A 351 -30.78 1.39 12.81
C SER A 351 -30.04 0.22 12.18
N ILE A 352 -29.46 -0.62 13.04
CA ILE A 352 -28.69 -1.80 12.66
C ILE A 352 -29.40 -3.01 13.22
N GLY A 353 -30.02 -3.78 12.32
CA GLY A 353 -30.60 -5.06 12.64
C GLY A 353 -30.05 -6.15 11.74
N ARG A 354 -30.25 -7.39 12.17
CA ARG A 354 -30.12 -8.54 11.29
C ARG A 354 -31.28 -8.49 10.30
N SER A 355 -30.98 -8.12 9.06
CA SER A 355 -31.95 -8.18 7.97
C SER A 355 -31.33 -9.05 6.88
N SER A 356 -31.87 -10.25 6.71
CA SER A 356 -31.59 -11.06 5.53
C SER A 356 -32.02 -10.24 4.31
N GLY A 357 -31.10 -9.98 3.38
CA GLY A 357 -31.50 -9.42 2.09
C GLY A 357 -32.43 -10.41 1.37
N GLN A 358 -33.14 -9.94 0.32
CA GLN A 358 -33.96 -10.83 -0.52
C GLN A 358 -33.17 -12.01 -1.12
N ASN A 359 -31.83 -11.94 -1.11
CA ASN A 359 -30.91 -12.96 -1.63
C ASN A 359 -30.30 -13.88 -0.55
N GLY A 360 -30.71 -13.80 0.72
CA GLY A 360 -30.15 -14.67 1.78
C GLY A 360 -28.71 -14.35 2.20
N GLU A 361 -28.14 -13.24 1.73
CA GLU A 361 -26.80 -12.79 2.13
C GLU A 361 -26.86 -11.97 3.43
N ASP A 362 -26.00 -12.35 4.38
CA ASP A 362 -25.85 -11.64 5.66
C ASP A 362 -25.36 -10.21 5.43
N LYS A 363 -26.12 -9.22 5.91
CA LYS A 363 -25.69 -7.82 5.87
C LYS A 363 -24.44 -7.60 6.72
N SER A 364 -23.47 -6.90 6.14
CA SER A 364 -22.24 -6.53 6.84
C SER A 364 -22.35 -5.10 7.35
N VAL A 365 -21.66 -4.79 8.44
CA VAL A 365 -21.62 -3.43 8.98
C VAL A 365 -20.84 -2.53 8.01
N PRO A 366 -21.41 -1.41 7.49
CA PRO A 366 -20.80 -0.65 6.39
C PRO A 366 -19.71 0.34 6.84
N ALA A 367 -19.59 0.61 8.15
CA ALA A 367 -18.71 1.64 8.71
C ALA A 367 -18.41 1.35 10.19
N ASP A 368 -17.44 2.04 10.80
CA ASP A 368 -17.21 1.91 12.25
C ASP A 368 -18.26 2.73 12.99
N MET A 369 -18.98 2.12 13.93
CA MET A 369 -20.16 2.68 14.58
C MET A 369 -20.17 2.41 16.08
N LEU A 370 -20.81 3.29 16.85
CA LEU A 370 -20.97 3.17 18.29
C LEU A 370 -22.42 2.84 18.64
N ILE A 371 -22.65 1.80 19.44
CA ILE A 371 -24.00 1.40 19.86
C ILE A 371 -24.52 2.37 20.93
N LEU A 372 -25.62 3.04 20.63
CA LEU A 372 -26.32 3.95 21.55
C LEU A 372 -27.36 3.22 22.41
N ALA A 373 -28.09 2.28 21.80
CA ALA A 373 -29.15 1.51 22.45
C ALA A 373 -29.26 0.10 21.85
N GLY A 374 -29.43 -0.90 22.71
CA GLY A 374 -29.48 -2.32 22.34
C GLY A 374 -28.15 -3.04 22.55
N SER A 375 -28.14 -4.32 22.20
CA SER A 375 -26.94 -5.17 22.18
C SER A 375 -26.90 -6.00 20.89
N ALA A 376 -25.69 -6.36 20.45
CA ALA A 376 -25.50 -7.13 19.23
C ALA A 376 -24.38 -8.17 19.41
N ILE A 377 -24.54 -9.33 18.80
CA ILE A 377 -23.50 -10.35 18.68
C ILE A 377 -22.92 -10.25 17.28
N VAL A 378 -21.60 -10.02 17.18
CA VAL A 378 -20.93 -9.82 15.90
C VAL A 378 -19.77 -10.78 15.69
N ASN A 379 -19.56 -11.17 14.43
CA ASN A 379 -18.40 -11.91 14.00
C ASN A 379 -17.34 -10.93 13.44
N GLU A 380 -16.19 -10.85 14.10
CA GLU A 380 -15.06 -9.98 13.74
C GLU A 380 -13.97 -10.66 12.89
N ALA A 381 -14.18 -11.87 12.39
CA ALA A 381 -13.16 -12.68 11.71
C ALA A 381 -12.42 -11.95 10.57
N ILE A 382 -13.09 -11.06 9.84
CA ILE A 382 -12.45 -10.27 8.75
C ILE A 382 -11.35 -9.31 9.29
N LEU A 383 -11.44 -8.90 10.55
CA LEU A 383 -10.54 -7.94 11.18
C LEU A 383 -9.54 -8.60 12.13
N THR A 384 -10.00 -9.56 12.94
CA THR A 384 -9.17 -10.24 13.94
C THR A 384 -8.57 -11.54 13.42
N GLY A 385 -9.14 -12.13 12.37
CA GLY A 385 -8.85 -13.50 11.96
C GLY A 385 -9.56 -14.56 12.81
N GLU A 386 -10.17 -14.17 13.94
CA GLU A 386 -10.82 -15.08 14.88
C GLU A 386 -12.32 -15.19 14.58
N SER A 387 -12.82 -16.43 14.46
CA SER A 387 -14.24 -16.70 14.19
C SER A 387 -15.14 -16.64 15.43
N THR A 388 -14.59 -16.30 16.61
CA THR A 388 -15.34 -16.24 17.86
C THR A 388 -16.32 -15.05 17.86
N PRO A 389 -17.62 -15.28 18.14
CA PRO A 389 -18.59 -14.20 18.20
C PRO A 389 -18.32 -13.30 19.39
N GLN A 390 -18.34 -11.99 19.16
CA GLN A 390 -18.08 -10.96 20.16
C GLN A 390 -19.40 -10.30 20.57
N TRP A 391 -19.65 -10.26 21.88
CA TRP A 391 -20.82 -9.58 22.46
C TRP A 391 -20.57 -8.07 22.55
N LYS A 392 -21.50 -7.28 22.00
CA LYS A 392 -21.43 -5.81 21.95
C LYS A 392 -22.62 -5.19 22.67
N VAL A 393 -22.36 -4.20 23.51
CA VAL A 393 -23.38 -3.55 24.36
C VAL A 393 -23.42 -2.05 24.12
N SER A 394 -24.57 -1.45 24.36
CA SER A 394 -24.70 0.01 24.31
C SER A 394 -23.80 0.72 25.33
N ILE A 395 -23.47 1.99 25.05
CA ILE A 395 -22.77 2.88 26.00
C ILE A 395 -23.65 3.36 27.17
N ARG A 396 -24.93 2.97 27.20
CA ARG A 396 -25.91 3.41 28.18
C ARG A 396 -25.52 2.87 29.56
N GLY A 397 -25.32 3.76 30.53
CA GLY A 397 -24.85 3.43 31.88
C GLY A 397 -23.41 3.86 32.18
N ARG A 398 -22.66 4.35 31.17
CA ARG A 398 -21.33 4.96 31.37
C ARG A 398 -21.43 6.45 31.72
N GLY A 399 -20.36 7.00 32.33
CA GLY A 399 -20.30 8.41 32.71
C GLY A 399 -20.38 9.35 31.50
N ILE A 400 -21.24 10.37 31.58
CA ILE A 400 -21.51 11.32 30.47
C ILE A 400 -20.25 12.11 30.06
N GLU A 401 -19.37 12.39 31.02
CA GLU A 401 -18.12 13.14 30.85
C GLU A 401 -16.95 12.29 30.31
N GLU A 402 -17.08 10.96 30.29
CA GLU A 402 -16.04 10.08 29.75
C GLU A 402 -15.87 10.33 28.24
N LYS A 403 -14.61 10.33 27.78
CA LYS A 403 -14.29 10.45 26.35
C LYS A 403 -14.21 9.07 25.72
N LEU A 404 -14.82 8.92 24.56
CA LEU A 404 -14.76 7.67 23.80
C LEU A 404 -13.31 7.35 23.41
N SER A 405 -12.85 6.15 23.77
CA SER A 405 -11.54 5.64 23.37
C SER A 405 -11.70 4.33 22.62
N SER A 406 -11.34 4.30 21.33
CA SER A 406 -11.47 3.10 20.49
C SER A 406 -10.73 1.86 21.00
N LYS A 407 -9.77 2.03 21.93
CA LYS A 407 -9.03 0.91 22.52
C LYS A 407 -9.71 0.33 23.76
N GLN A 408 -10.31 1.18 24.60
CA GLN A 408 -10.96 0.77 25.85
C GLN A 408 -12.40 0.36 25.59
N ASP A 409 -13.10 1.06 24.70
CA ASP A 409 -14.53 0.87 24.43
C ASP A 409 -14.79 -0.06 23.24
N LYS A 410 -13.94 -1.07 23.03
CA LYS A 410 -14.07 -2.02 21.90
C LYS A 410 -15.40 -2.79 21.97
N SER A 411 -15.90 -3.08 23.17
CA SER A 411 -17.19 -3.76 23.42
C SER A 411 -18.40 -2.94 23.00
N HIS A 412 -18.26 -1.62 22.80
CA HIS A 412 -19.37 -0.74 22.41
C HIS A 412 -19.34 -0.36 20.93
N ILE A 413 -18.27 -0.72 20.21
CA ILE A 413 -18.03 -0.33 18.82
C ILE A 413 -18.27 -1.54 17.90
N LEU A 414 -19.08 -1.31 16.87
CA LEU A 414 -19.25 -2.18 15.71
C LEU A 414 -18.27 -1.75 14.63
N PHE A 415 -17.45 -2.68 14.14
CA PHE A 415 -16.45 -2.35 13.12
C PHE A 415 -16.96 -2.62 11.71
N GLY A 416 -16.53 -1.82 10.74
CA GLY A 416 -16.87 -2.04 9.34
C GLY A 416 -16.41 -3.41 8.84
N GLY A 417 -17.24 -4.07 8.03
CA GLY A 417 -16.99 -5.40 7.47
C GLY A 417 -17.37 -6.57 8.38
N THR A 418 -17.73 -6.32 9.64
CA THR A 418 -18.19 -7.36 10.58
C THR A 418 -19.61 -7.83 10.25
N LYS A 419 -19.94 -9.08 10.58
CA LYS A 419 -21.27 -9.65 10.37
C LYS A 419 -22.06 -9.68 11.68
N ILE A 420 -23.33 -9.31 11.63
CA ILE A 420 -24.21 -9.33 12.83
C ILE A 420 -24.98 -10.64 12.86
N LEU A 421 -24.72 -11.44 13.88
CA LEU A 421 -25.36 -12.75 14.08
C LEU A 421 -26.69 -12.61 14.80
N GLN A 422 -26.75 -11.70 15.78
CA GLN A 422 -27.94 -11.45 16.58
C GLN A 422 -27.96 -9.99 17.04
N HIS A 423 -29.16 -9.46 17.25
CA HIS A 423 -29.36 -8.13 17.80
C HIS A 423 -30.56 -8.15 18.74
N THR A 424 -30.48 -7.37 19.81
CA THR A 424 -31.55 -7.19 20.80
C THR A 424 -31.86 -5.69 20.89
N PRO A 425 -33.08 -5.25 20.52
CA PRO A 425 -33.46 -3.85 20.62
C PRO A 425 -33.68 -3.42 22.07
N ASP A 426 -33.27 -2.18 22.36
CA ASP A 426 -33.65 -1.49 23.59
C ASP A 426 -34.70 -0.42 23.27
N LYS A 427 -35.94 -0.62 23.76
CA LYS A 427 -37.09 0.27 23.52
C LYS A 427 -37.13 1.49 24.44
N SER A 428 -36.25 1.57 25.43
CA SER A 428 -36.28 2.60 26.47
C SER A 428 -35.50 3.87 26.10
N PHE A 429 -34.95 3.94 24.89
CA PHE A 429 -34.25 5.12 24.37
C PHE A 429 -35.24 6.12 23.75
N HIS A 430 -34.89 7.42 23.75
CA HIS A 430 -35.77 8.49 23.26
C HIS A 430 -36.12 8.36 21.77
N LEU A 431 -35.22 7.78 20.98
CA LEU A 431 -35.39 7.52 19.56
C LEU A 431 -35.69 6.04 19.32
N LYS A 432 -36.88 5.74 18.83
CA LYS A 432 -37.31 4.37 18.50
C LYS A 432 -36.99 4.04 17.04
N THR A 433 -36.43 2.86 16.82
CA THR A 433 -36.15 2.30 15.50
C THR A 433 -37.42 1.64 14.92
N PRO A 434 -37.77 1.88 13.64
CA PRO A 434 -39.00 1.34 13.05
C PRO A 434 -38.91 -0.16 12.73
N ASP A 435 -37.71 -0.71 12.65
CA ASP A 435 -37.39 -2.10 12.31
C ASP A 435 -36.99 -2.94 13.53
N GLY A 436 -36.99 -2.37 14.74
CA GLY A 436 -36.52 -3.07 15.93
C GLY A 436 -35.01 -3.38 15.92
N GLY A 437 -34.23 -2.66 15.11
CA GLY A 437 -32.77 -2.75 15.12
C GLY A 437 -32.14 -2.04 16.32
N CYS A 438 -30.85 -2.32 16.56
CA CYS A 438 -30.03 -1.57 17.51
C CYS A 438 -29.72 -0.17 16.97
N LEU A 439 -29.79 0.83 17.84
CA LEU A 439 -29.47 2.20 17.46
C LEU A 439 -27.96 2.42 17.56
N ALA A 440 -27.34 2.93 16.49
CA ALA A 440 -25.91 3.22 16.48
C ALA A 440 -25.59 4.54 15.77
N VAL A 441 -24.49 5.18 16.16
CA VAL A 441 -23.98 6.39 15.50
C VAL A 441 -22.71 6.07 14.72
N VAL A 442 -22.60 6.59 13.51
CA VAL A 442 -21.43 6.40 12.64
C VAL A 442 -20.26 7.22 13.14
N LEU A 443 -19.13 6.56 13.45
CA LEU A 443 -17.91 7.22 13.93
C LEU A 443 -16.95 7.56 12.78
N ARG A 444 -16.70 6.57 11.91
CA ARG A 444 -15.73 6.68 10.80
C ARG A 444 -16.25 5.97 9.57
N THR A 445 -15.95 6.52 8.40
CA THR A 445 -16.36 6.00 7.09
C THR A 445 -15.16 5.81 6.17
N GLY A 446 -15.33 4.97 5.14
CA GLY A 446 -14.38 4.73 4.07
C GLY A 446 -13.04 4.16 4.56
N PHE A 447 -11.94 4.64 3.97
CA PHE A 447 -10.56 4.23 4.28
C PHE A 447 -10.10 4.55 5.71
N GLU A 448 -10.91 5.28 6.48
CA GLU A 448 -10.62 5.66 7.86
C GLU A 448 -11.13 4.66 8.90
N THR A 449 -12.06 3.77 8.50
CA THR A 449 -12.52 2.63 9.30
C THR A 449 -11.37 1.68 9.64
N SER A 450 -11.56 0.80 10.63
CA SER A 450 -10.59 -0.24 10.95
C SER A 450 -10.29 -1.14 9.75
N GLN A 451 -11.32 -1.60 9.03
CA GLN A 451 -11.19 -2.36 7.79
C GLN A 451 -10.48 -1.55 6.69
N GLY A 452 -10.94 -0.32 6.45
CA GLY A 452 -10.37 0.56 5.44
C GLY A 452 -8.89 0.87 5.67
N LYS A 453 -8.48 1.00 6.93
CA LYS A 453 -7.08 1.21 7.31
C LYS A 453 -6.23 -0.02 6.99
N LEU A 454 -6.73 -1.23 7.24
CA LEU A 454 -6.04 -2.47 6.87
C LEU A 454 -5.88 -2.54 5.34
N MET A 455 -6.96 -2.35 4.59
CA MET A 455 -6.94 -2.39 3.12
C MET A 455 -6.01 -1.32 2.54
N ARG A 456 -6.04 -0.09 3.05
CA ARG A 456 -5.13 0.99 2.65
C ARG A 456 -3.67 0.65 2.90
N THR A 457 -3.39 -0.02 4.02
CA THR A 457 -2.03 -0.48 4.33
C THR A 457 -1.59 -1.54 3.31
N ILE A 458 -2.45 -2.49 2.95
CA ILE A 458 -2.17 -3.48 1.89
C ILE A 458 -1.93 -2.80 0.53
N LEU A 459 -2.73 -1.81 0.16
CA LEU A 459 -2.61 -1.12 -1.13
C LEU A 459 -1.37 -0.24 -1.28
N PHE A 460 -0.93 0.42 -0.21
CA PHE A 460 0.07 1.48 -0.28
C PHE A 460 1.36 1.19 0.52
N SER A 461 1.37 0.22 1.43
CA SER A 461 2.55 -0.19 2.21
C SER A 461 3.37 -1.29 1.53
N THR A 462 2.89 -1.83 0.41
CA THR A 462 3.61 -2.80 -0.40
C THR A 462 4.66 -2.07 -1.22
N GLU A 463 5.85 -1.94 -0.67
CA GLU A 463 7.02 -1.58 -1.48
C GLU A 463 7.18 -2.65 -2.55
N ARG A 464 7.34 -2.23 -3.81
CA ARG A 464 7.74 -3.16 -4.87
C ARG A 464 9.10 -3.69 -4.50
N VAL A 465 9.13 -4.94 -4.04
CA VAL A 465 10.38 -5.65 -3.86
C VAL A 465 10.88 -5.96 -5.27
N THR A 466 11.70 -5.06 -5.81
CA THR A 466 12.46 -5.34 -7.03
C THR A 466 13.47 -6.43 -6.70
N ALA A 467 13.59 -7.44 -7.54
CA ALA A 467 14.58 -8.50 -7.43
C ALA A 467 16.05 -8.03 -7.58
N ASN A 468 16.27 -6.71 -7.70
CA ASN A 468 17.59 -6.11 -7.76
C ASN A 468 18.26 -6.13 -6.37
N SER A 469 18.86 -7.27 -6.03
CA SER A 469 19.68 -7.42 -4.84
C SER A 469 21.04 -6.76 -5.04
N TRP A 470 21.73 -6.47 -3.94
CA TRP A 470 23.14 -6.04 -3.99
C TRP A 470 24.01 -7.07 -4.72
N GLU A 471 23.65 -8.36 -4.63
CA GLU A 471 24.32 -9.47 -5.32
C GLU A 471 24.24 -9.29 -6.85
N SER A 472 23.06 -8.95 -7.40
CA SER A 472 22.90 -8.66 -8.83
C SER A 472 23.73 -7.45 -9.29
N ALA A 473 23.83 -6.42 -8.45
CA ALA A 473 24.64 -5.24 -8.76
C ALA A 473 26.15 -5.58 -8.81
N PHE A 474 26.65 -6.37 -7.86
CA PHE A 474 28.04 -6.85 -7.89
C PHE A 474 28.32 -7.74 -9.10
N PHE A 475 27.38 -8.61 -9.46
CA PHE A 475 27.50 -9.46 -10.65
C PHE A 475 27.57 -8.65 -11.95
N ILE A 476 26.68 -7.67 -12.14
CA ILE A 476 26.70 -6.78 -13.30
C ILE A 476 27.99 -5.95 -13.33
N LEU A 477 28.43 -5.44 -12.18
CA LEU A 477 29.69 -4.69 -12.08
C LEU A 477 30.89 -5.56 -12.49
N PHE A 478 30.92 -6.82 -12.03
CA PHE A 478 31.95 -7.77 -12.39
C PHE A 478 31.99 -8.02 -13.90
N LEU A 479 30.85 -8.29 -14.55
CA LEU A 479 30.81 -8.48 -16.00
C LEU A 479 31.19 -7.20 -16.78
N LEU A 480 30.79 -6.03 -16.27
CA LEU A 480 31.13 -4.75 -16.88
C LEU A 480 32.65 -4.52 -16.91
N VAL A 481 33.37 -4.91 -15.85
CA VAL A 481 34.84 -4.82 -15.81
C VAL A 481 35.47 -5.65 -16.93
N PHE A 482 35.02 -6.89 -17.13
CA PHE A 482 35.52 -7.72 -18.24
C PHE A 482 35.20 -7.12 -19.61
N ALA A 483 34.01 -6.57 -19.78
CA ALA A 483 33.62 -5.96 -21.04
C ALA A 483 34.40 -4.69 -21.35
N ILE A 484 34.72 -3.87 -20.35
CA ILE A 484 35.57 -2.69 -20.52
C ILE A 484 36.99 -3.11 -20.93
N ILE A 485 37.54 -4.17 -20.31
CA ILE A 485 38.86 -4.70 -20.68
C ILE A 485 38.84 -5.22 -22.13
N ALA A 486 37.83 -6.02 -22.50
CA ALA A 486 37.68 -6.55 -23.86
C ALA A 486 37.47 -5.44 -24.90
N ALA A 487 36.58 -4.47 -24.61
CA ALA A 487 36.32 -3.33 -25.47
C ALA A 487 37.58 -2.46 -25.62
N GLY A 488 38.34 -2.25 -24.54
CA GLY A 488 39.60 -1.52 -24.56
C GLY A 488 40.69 -2.23 -25.38
N TYR A 489 40.77 -3.56 -25.29
CA TYR A 489 41.66 -4.36 -26.12
C TYR A 489 41.30 -4.28 -27.61
N VAL A 490 40.02 -4.48 -27.95
CA VAL A 490 39.51 -4.35 -29.33
C VAL A 490 39.72 -2.95 -29.86
N PHE A 491 39.51 -1.92 -29.03
CA PHE A 491 39.75 -0.53 -29.40
C PHE A 491 41.23 -0.29 -29.72
N LYS A 492 42.16 -0.74 -28.86
CA LYS A 492 43.59 -0.59 -29.08
C LYS A 492 44.04 -1.31 -30.36
N LYS A 493 43.69 -2.58 -30.52
CA LYS A 493 44.06 -3.37 -31.72
C LYS A 493 43.41 -2.83 -32.99
N GLY A 494 42.17 -2.37 -32.90
CA GLY A 494 41.47 -1.76 -34.03
C GLY A 494 42.02 -0.41 -34.46
N LEU A 495 42.72 0.32 -33.57
CA LEU A 495 43.46 1.54 -33.92
C LEU A 495 44.81 1.23 -34.57
N GLU A 496 45.40 0.07 -34.31
CA GLU A 496 46.65 -0.39 -34.95
C GLU A 496 46.42 -0.78 -36.42
N ASP A 497 45.19 -1.19 -36.80
CA ASP A 497 44.81 -1.51 -38.18
C ASP A 497 44.30 -0.26 -38.94
N PRO A 498 45.06 0.30 -39.91
CA PRO A 498 44.68 1.52 -40.63
C PRO A 498 43.55 1.33 -41.65
N THR A 499 43.19 0.08 -41.96
CA THR A 499 42.15 -0.28 -42.94
C THR A 499 40.74 -0.25 -42.36
N ARG A 500 40.58 -0.16 -41.04
CA ARG A 500 39.28 -0.22 -40.37
C ARG A 500 38.70 1.17 -40.13
N SER A 501 37.41 1.35 -40.42
CA SER A 501 36.74 2.62 -40.13
C SER A 501 36.57 2.83 -38.62
N LYS A 502 36.92 4.04 -38.15
CA LYS A 502 36.81 4.44 -36.74
C LYS A 502 35.36 4.36 -36.23
N TYR A 503 34.40 4.66 -37.10
CA TYR A 503 32.96 4.55 -36.81
C TYR A 503 32.54 3.11 -36.48
N LYS A 504 32.92 2.13 -37.32
CA LYS A 504 32.60 0.72 -37.09
C LYS A 504 33.34 0.16 -35.88
N LEU A 505 34.56 0.64 -35.62
CA LEU A 505 35.30 0.29 -34.40
C LEU A 505 34.59 0.80 -33.13
N PHE A 506 34.13 2.05 -33.12
CA PHE A 506 33.37 2.62 -32.00
C PHE A 506 32.07 1.85 -31.75
N LEU A 507 31.31 1.55 -32.81
CA LEU A 507 30.11 0.71 -32.71
C LEU A 507 30.46 -0.67 -32.13
N SER A 508 31.49 -1.34 -32.65
CA SER A 508 31.94 -2.66 -32.14
C SER A 508 32.25 -2.62 -30.63
N CYS A 509 32.96 -1.60 -30.15
CA CYS A 509 33.27 -1.42 -28.73
C CYS A 509 32.01 -1.15 -27.90
N SER A 510 31.10 -0.29 -28.39
CA SER A 510 29.84 0.00 -27.72
C SER A 510 28.95 -1.25 -27.62
N LEU A 511 28.91 -2.07 -28.67
CA LEU A 511 28.17 -3.34 -28.73
C LEU A 511 28.65 -4.32 -27.67
N ILE A 512 29.96 -4.51 -27.53
CA ILE A 512 30.58 -5.38 -26.50
C ILE A 512 30.13 -4.97 -25.09
N ILE A 513 30.09 -3.66 -24.81
CA ILE A 513 29.67 -3.15 -23.50
C ILE A 513 28.16 -3.39 -23.30
N THR A 514 27.35 -3.14 -24.33
CA THR A 514 25.90 -3.32 -24.24
C THR A 514 25.45 -4.78 -24.19
N SER A 515 26.21 -5.72 -24.77
CA SER A 515 25.89 -7.15 -24.77
C SER A 515 26.09 -7.82 -23.40
N VAL A 516 26.73 -7.13 -22.45
CA VAL A 516 26.93 -7.63 -21.08
C VAL A 516 25.62 -7.90 -20.35
N ILE A 517 24.61 -7.08 -20.63
CA ILE A 517 23.32 -7.17 -19.98
C ILE A 517 22.39 -7.92 -20.94
N PRO A 518 22.15 -9.23 -20.72
CA PRO A 518 21.25 -9.99 -21.57
C PRO A 518 19.86 -9.38 -21.51
N PRO A 519 19.26 -9.01 -22.65
CA PRO A 519 17.91 -8.46 -22.69
C PRO A 519 16.86 -9.46 -22.17
N GLU A 520 17.17 -10.75 -22.15
CA GLU A 520 16.29 -11.83 -21.71
C GLU A 520 16.17 -11.93 -20.18
N LEU A 521 17.04 -11.28 -19.41
CA LEU A 521 17.15 -11.55 -17.97
C LEU A 521 15.88 -11.21 -17.15
N PRO A 522 15.20 -10.08 -17.35
CA PRO A 522 13.93 -9.83 -16.66
C PRO A 522 12.80 -10.73 -17.14
N MET A 523 12.85 -11.18 -18.40
CA MET A 523 11.90 -12.15 -18.93
C MET A 523 12.07 -13.50 -18.25
N GLU A 524 13.30 -14.00 -18.15
CA GLU A 524 13.63 -15.24 -17.46
C GLU A 524 13.14 -15.21 -16.02
N LEU A 525 13.41 -14.11 -15.31
CA LEU A 525 12.93 -13.91 -13.94
C LEU A 525 11.40 -13.94 -13.86
N SER A 526 10.70 -13.25 -14.78
CA SER A 526 9.23 -13.23 -14.77
C SER A 526 8.64 -14.61 -15.07
N ILE A 527 9.24 -15.38 -16.00
CA ILE A 527 8.78 -16.74 -16.34
C ILE A 527 9.02 -17.68 -15.16
N ALA A 528 10.18 -17.59 -14.52
CA ALA A 528 10.51 -18.37 -13.33
C ALA A 528 9.49 -18.12 -12.21
N VAL A 529 9.23 -16.86 -11.88
CA VAL A 529 8.26 -16.47 -10.84
C VAL A 529 6.84 -16.94 -11.18
N ASN A 530 6.40 -16.79 -12.44
CA ASN A 530 5.07 -17.25 -12.86
C ASN A 530 4.94 -18.77 -12.79
N THR A 531 5.99 -19.51 -13.16
CA THR A 531 6.02 -20.97 -13.06
C THR A 531 5.94 -21.42 -11.59
N SER A 532 6.67 -20.75 -10.69
CA SER A 532 6.57 -20.99 -9.25
C SER A 532 5.17 -20.68 -8.71
N LEU A 533 4.53 -19.62 -9.18
CA LEU A 533 3.16 -19.26 -8.78
C LEU A 533 2.16 -20.35 -9.18
N ILE A 534 2.25 -20.88 -10.40
CA ILE A 534 1.39 -21.98 -10.87
C ILE A 534 1.62 -23.24 -10.03
N ALA A 535 2.88 -23.56 -9.73
CA ALA A 535 3.23 -24.71 -8.88
C ALA A 535 2.66 -24.58 -7.46
N LEU A 536 2.71 -23.39 -6.86
CA LEU A 536 2.13 -23.10 -5.54
C LEU A 536 0.60 -23.13 -5.56
N ALA A 537 -0.02 -22.57 -6.61
CA ALA A 537 -1.47 -22.57 -6.76
C ALA A 537 -2.04 -24.00 -6.86
N ARG A 538 -1.33 -24.92 -7.54
CA ARG A 538 -1.69 -26.35 -7.57
C ARG A 538 -1.68 -27.02 -6.19
N ARG A 539 -0.95 -26.46 -5.22
CA ARG A 539 -0.92 -26.91 -3.82
C ARG A 539 -1.88 -26.12 -2.91
N GLY A 540 -2.77 -25.31 -3.48
CA GLY A 540 -3.70 -24.47 -2.72
C GLY A 540 -3.05 -23.24 -2.07
N ILE A 541 -1.80 -22.92 -2.41
CA ILE A 541 -1.08 -21.75 -1.87
C ILE A 541 -1.19 -20.61 -2.89
N PHE A 542 -1.99 -19.59 -2.55
CA PHE A 542 -2.22 -18.44 -3.41
C PHE A 542 -1.34 -17.26 -3.00
N CYS A 543 -0.36 -16.91 -3.84
CA CYS A 543 0.52 -15.79 -3.59
C CYS A 543 -0.08 -14.48 -4.10
N THR A 544 -0.14 -13.47 -3.23
CA THR A 544 -0.57 -12.10 -3.58
C THR A 544 0.57 -11.27 -4.21
N GLU A 545 1.81 -11.52 -3.81
CA GLU A 545 3.02 -10.83 -4.30
C GLU A 545 4.06 -11.83 -4.86
N PRO A 546 4.08 -12.07 -6.18
CA PRO A 546 4.92 -13.13 -6.77
C PRO A 546 6.43 -12.91 -6.59
N PHE A 547 6.89 -11.65 -6.61
CA PHE A 547 8.31 -11.32 -6.41
C PHE A 547 8.83 -11.57 -4.99
N ARG A 548 7.97 -11.93 -4.04
CA ARG A 548 8.38 -12.36 -2.69
C ARG A 548 8.72 -13.84 -2.61
N ILE A 549 8.36 -14.65 -3.60
CA ILE A 549 8.61 -16.10 -3.59
C ILE A 549 10.10 -16.43 -3.34
N PRO A 550 11.08 -15.78 -4.00
CA PRO A 550 12.49 -16.07 -3.74
C PRO A 550 12.95 -15.73 -2.31
N PHE A 551 12.30 -14.78 -1.63
CA PHE A 551 12.63 -14.40 -0.26
C PHE A 551 12.22 -15.46 0.75
N ALA A 552 11.23 -16.29 0.45
CA ALA A 552 10.84 -17.42 1.30
C ALA A 552 12.00 -18.42 1.50
N GLY A 553 12.94 -18.50 0.55
CA GLY A 553 14.15 -19.32 0.68
C GLY A 553 15.27 -18.67 1.51
N LYS A 554 15.17 -17.38 1.84
CA LYS A 554 16.14 -16.63 2.66
C LYS A 554 15.57 -16.27 4.05
N VAL A 555 14.54 -16.98 4.52
CA VAL A 555 13.92 -16.70 5.83
C VAL A 555 14.77 -17.30 6.95
N ASP A 556 15.22 -16.47 7.88
CA ASP A 556 16.00 -16.90 9.06
C ASP A 556 15.11 -17.14 10.29
N ILE A 557 13.97 -16.45 10.39
CA ILE A 557 13.07 -16.48 11.56
C ILE A 557 11.63 -16.70 11.07
N CYS A 558 11.01 -17.78 11.53
CA CYS A 558 9.60 -18.09 11.29
C CYS A 558 8.78 -17.75 12.53
N CYS A 559 7.97 -16.70 12.44
CA CYS A 559 6.99 -16.37 13.48
C CYS A 559 5.67 -17.07 13.16
N PHE A 560 5.16 -17.85 14.10
CA PHE A 560 3.84 -18.49 14.00
C PHE A 560 2.86 -17.77 14.93
N ASP A 561 1.66 -17.48 14.42
CA ASP A 561 0.54 -17.13 15.27
C ASP A 561 0.00 -18.41 15.94
N LYS A 562 -0.63 -18.29 17.12
CA LYS A 562 -1.16 -19.45 17.84
C LYS A 562 -2.52 -19.85 17.29
N THR A 563 -3.50 -18.97 17.47
CA THR A 563 -4.91 -19.25 17.17
C THR A 563 -5.14 -19.19 15.66
N GLY A 564 -5.85 -20.18 15.10
CA GLY A 564 -6.12 -20.27 13.66
C GLY A 564 -4.91 -20.65 12.78
N THR A 565 -3.73 -20.88 13.39
CA THR A 565 -2.50 -21.28 12.68
C THR A 565 -1.88 -22.54 13.29
N LEU A 566 -1.51 -22.52 14.58
CA LEU A 566 -1.01 -23.70 15.29
C LEU A 566 -2.15 -24.52 15.90
N THR A 567 -3.21 -23.84 16.35
CA THR A 567 -4.42 -24.47 16.88
C THR A 567 -5.60 -24.23 15.94
N SER A 568 -6.56 -25.16 15.93
CA SER A 568 -7.88 -24.91 15.33
C SER A 568 -8.60 -23.76 16.03
N ASP A 569 -9.51 -23.10 15.31
CA ASP A 569 -10.44 -22.11 15.89
C ASP A 569 -11.59 -22.78 16.67
N ASP A 570 -11.79 -24.08 16.45
CA ASP A 570 -12.82 -24.85 17.12
C ASP A 570 -12.37 -25.25 18.53
N MET A 571 -13.24 -24.96 19.50
CA MET A 571 -13.07 -25.42 20.87
C MET A 571 -13.52 -26.88 20.97
N GLU A 572 -12.67 -27.73 21.55
CA GLU A 572 -12.97 -29.14 21.81
C GLU A 572 -13.11 -29.37 23.31
N PHE A 573 -14.20 -30.03 23.70
CA PHE A 573 -14.43 -30.43 25.07
C PHE A 573 -13.65 -31.72 25.37
N GLN A 574 -12.76 -31.67 26.36
CA GLN A 574 -11.87 -32.79 26.72
C GLN A 574 -12.41 -33.66 27.85
N GLY A 575 -13.19 -33.09 28.77
CA GLY A 575 -13.73 -33.83 29.91
C GLY A 575 -14.03 -32.94 31.12
N VAL A 576 -14.45 -33.57 32.21
CA VAL A 576 -14.73 -32.93 33.50
C VAL A 576 -13.68 -33.38 34.52
N VAL A 577 -13.24 -32.48 35.41
CA VAL A 577 -12.32 -32.77 36.52
C VAL A 577 -12.99 -32.44 37.86
N GLY A 578 -12.53 -33.05 38.95
CA GLY A 578 -12.99 -32.72 40.31
C GLY A 578 -14.39 -33.24 40.64
N LEU A 579 -14.82 -34.31 39.98
CA LEU A 579 -16.06 -35.05 40.32
C LEU A 579 -15.90 -35.88 41.61
N SER A 580 -14.66 -36.24 41.93
CA SER A 580 -14.22 -37.04 43.07
C SER A 580 -13.04 -36.33 43.74
N ASP A 581 -12.53 -36.83 44.87
CA ASP A 581 -11.25 -36.34 45.47
C ASP A 581 -10.02 -36.57 44.55
N ASN A 582 -10.21 -37.22 43.39
CA ASN A 582 -9.20 -37.35 42.34
C ASN A 582 -9.26 -36.19 41.34
N VAL A 583 -8.08 -35.71 40.95
CA VAL A 583 -7.87 -34.59 40.00
C VAL A 583 -7.82 -35.09 38.54
N ASP A 584 -8.14 -36.36 38.30
CA ASP A 584 -8.05 -36.96 36.97
C ASP A 584 -9.16 -36.43 36.04
N LEU A 585 -8.81 -36.28 34.75
CA LEU A 585 -9.72 -35.84 33.69
C LEU A 585 -10.60 -37.02 33.23
N GLU A 586 -11.90 -36.93 33.52
CA GLU A 586 -12.89 -37.88 33.01
C GLU A 586 -13.40 -37.43 31.65
N SER A 587 -12.92 -38.11 30.61
CA SER A 587 -13.34 -37.90 29.21
C SER A 587 -14.59 -38.70 28.83
N ASP A 588 -14.92 -39.75 29.59
CA ASP A 588 -16.08 -40.60 29.34
C ASP A 588 -17.32 -40.04 30.05
N MET A 589 -18.24 -39.48 29.27
CA MET A 589 -19.46 -38.83 29.79
C MET A 589 -20.42 -39.80 30.48
N THR A 590 -20.27 -41.11 30.28
CA THR A 590 -21.11 -42.11 30.96
C THR A 590 -20.77 -42.26 32.44
N LYS A 591 -19.56 -41.89 32.85
CA LYS A 591 -19.09 -41.94 34.24
C LYS A 591 -19.39 -40.66 35.02
N VAL A 592 -19.76 -39.59 34.32
CA VAL A 592 -20.06 -38.30 34.92
C VAL A 592 -21.45 -38.35 35.56
N PRO A 593 -21.61 -37.87 36.81
CA PRO A 593 -22.92 -37.79 37.46
C PRO A 593 -23.92 -37.02 36.62
N LEU A 594 -25.17 -37.51 36.54
CA LEU A 594 -26.24 -36.90 35.75
C LEU A 594 -26.45 -35.42 36.13
N HIS A 595 -26.35 -35.10 37.42
CA HIS A 595 -26.49 -33.72 37.91
C HIS A 595 -25.47 -32.77 37.28
N THR A 596 -24.22 -33.20 37.10
CA THR A 596 -23.18 -32.38 36.46
C THR A 596 -23.50 -32.16 34.98
N LEU A 597 -24.01 -33.18 34.30
CA LEU A 597 -24.44 -33.07 32.90
C LEU A 597 -25.63 -32.11 32.74
N GLU A 598 -26.60 -32.16 33.67
CA GLU A 598 -27.74 -31.24 33.72
C GLU A 598 -27.30 -29.79 34.00
N VAL A 599 -26.34 -29.57 34.90
CA VAL A 599 -25.81 -28.22 35.16
C VAL A 599 -25.09 -27.68 33.93
N LEU A 600 -24.24 -28.49 33.28
CA LEU A 600 -23.55 -28.09 32.05
C LEU A 600 -24.52 -27.81 30.89
N SER A 601 -25.66 -28.51 30.83
CA SER A 601 -26.67 -28.32 29.79
C SER A 601 -27.69 -27.23 30.10
N ALA A 602 -27.91 -26.86 31.36
CA ALA A 602 -28.85 -25.81 31.75
C ALA A 602 -28.19 -24.43 31.91
N CYS A 603 -26.93 -24.38 32.36
CA CYS A 603 -26.21 -23.14 32.62
C CYS A 603 -25.41 -22.66 31.40
N HIS A 604 -26.10 -22.31 30.31
CA HIS A 604 -25.49 -21.70 29.14
C HIS A 604 -26.26 -20.47 28.65
N ALA A 605 -25.60 -19.62 27.88
CA ALA A 605 -26.20 -18.46 27.22
C ALA A 605 -26.42 -18.67 25.71
N LEU A 606 -26.28 -19.91 25.23
CA LEU A 606 -26.51 -20.26 23.83
C LEU A 606 -27.96 -19.98 23.39
N VAL A 607 -28.10 -19.55 22.13
CA VAL A 607 -29.38 -19.24 21.50
C VAL A 607 -29.47 -19.98 20.17
N TYR A 608 -30.64 -20.54 19.87
CA TYR A 608 -30.89 -21.22 18.61
C TYR A 608 -31.45 -20.21 17.58
N VAL A 609 -30.73 -19.99 16.47
CA VAL A 609 -31.14 -19.03 15.44
C VAL A 609 -30.91 -19.62 14.05
N ASP A 610 -31.93 -19.61 13.19
CA ASP A 610 -31.90 -20.13 11.80
C ASP A 610 -31.35 -21.56 11.67
N ASN A 611 -31.86 -22.47 12.51
CA ASN A 611 -31.40 -23.86 12.56
C ASN A 611 -29.91 -24.02 12.91
N LYS A 612 -29.30 -23.01 13.54
CA LYS A 612 -27.91 -23.05 14.02
C LYS A 612 -27.82 -22.59 15.47
N LEU A 613 -27.00 -23.30 16.24
CA LEU A 613 -26.67 -22.90 17.61
C LEU A 613 -25.66 -21.75 17.57
N VAL A 614 -26.00 -20.62 18.17
CA VAL A 614 -25.20 -19.38 18.24
C VAL A 614 -24.90 -19.06 19.71
N GLY A 615 -23.69 -18.57 20.00
CA GLY A 615 -23.23 -18.31 21.37
C GLY A 615 -21.74 -18.59 21.52
N ASP A 616 -21.25 -18.63 22.76
CA ASP A 616 -19.84 -18.86 23.06
C ASP A 616 -19.38 -20.23 22.53
N PRO A 617 -18.29 -20.32 21.74
CA PRO A 617 -17.72 -21.58 21.29
C PRO A 617 -17.42 -22.57 22.44
N LEU A 618 -17.05 -22.08 23.63
CA LEU A 618 -16.82 -22.91 24.81
C LEU A 618 -18.10 -23.62 25.25
N GLU A 619 -19.21 -22.88 25.34
CA GLU A 619 -20.51 -23.45 25.72
C GLU A 619 -21.03 -24.41 24.64
N LYS A 620 -20.84 -24.09 23.35
CA LYS A 620 -21.19 -25.01 22.25
C LYS A 620 -20.38 -26.30 22.31
N ALA A 621 -19.09 -26.19 22.56
CA ALA A 621 -18.20 -27.33 22.71
C ALA A 621 -18.60 -28.18 23.91
N ALA A 622 -18.97 -27.56 25.04
CA ALA A 622 -19.46 -28.25 26.22
C ALA A 622 -20.74 -29.05 25.92
N ILE A 623 -21.78 -28.44 25.34
CA ILE A 623 -23.03 -29.14 24.99
C ILE A 623 -22.78 -30.26 23.99
N LYS A 624 -21.93 -30.02 22.99
CA LYS A 624 -21.55 -31.04 22.00
C LYS A 624 -20.77 -32.18 22.65
N GLY A 625 -19.90 -31.87 23.61
CA GLY A 625 -19.02 -32.80 24.32
C GLY A 625 -19.77 -33.71 25.30
N ILE A 626 -20.81 -33.20 25.97
CA ILE A 626 -21.70 -34.02 26.81
C ILE A 626 -22.69 -34.87 26.01
N ASP A 627 -22.69 -34.76 24.67
CA ASP A 627 -23.64 -35.41 23.75
C ASP A 627 -25.10 -34.99 23.95
N TRP A 628 -25.35 -33.70 24.20
CA TRP A 628 -26.69 -33.12 24.25
C TRP A 628 -26.96 -32.29 22.99
N ILE A 629 -28.23 -32.07 22.69
CA ILE A 629 -28.72 -31.19 21.62
C ILE A 629 -29.55 -30.08 22.25
N TYR A 630 -29.31 -28.85 21.81
CA TYR A 630 -30.15 -27.71 22.12
C TYR A 630 -31.09 -27.44 20.94
N THR A 631 -32.40 -27.48 21.18
CA THR A 631 -33.44 -27.32 20.15
C THR A 631 -33.96 -25.89 20.08
N SER A 632 -34.78 -25.59 19.05
CA SER A 632 -35.44 -24.29 18.86
C SER A 632 -36.36 -23.87 20.00
N ASP A 633 -36.82 -24.83 20.80
CA ASP A 633 -37.75 -24.60 21.92
C ASP A 633 -37.03 -24.18 23.20
N GLU A 634 -35.77 -23.75 23.09
CA GLU A 634 -34.89 -23.36 24.18
C GLU A 634 -34.62 -24.49 25.20
N LYS A 635 -34.73 -25.75 24.77
CA LYS A 635 -34.52 -26.94 25.62
C LYS A 635 -33.27 -27.69 25.21
N ALA A 636 -32.44 -28.03 26.21
CA ALA A 636 -31.37 -28.99 26.08
C ALA A 636 -31.90 -30.40 26.34
N MET A 637 -31.59 -31.35 25.45
CA MET A 637 -31.99 -32.75 25.58
C MET A 637 -30.81 -33.68 25.27
N PRO A 638 -30.66 -34.82 25.99
CA PRO A 638 -29.63 -35.81 25.66
C PRO A 638 -29.87 -36.38 24.26
N LYS A 639 -28.79 -36.72 23.52
CA LYS A 639 -28.89 -37.40 22.22
C LYS A 639 -29.36 -38.85 22.30
N ARG A 640 -29.26 -39.45 23.49
CA ARG A 640 -29.59 -40.85 23.75
C ARG A 640 -30.91 -40.98 24.50
#